data_AF-A0A4Q4V0M1-F1
#
_entry.id   AF-A0A4Q4V0M1-F1
#
_cell.length_a   1.000
_cell.length_b   1.000
_cell.length_c   1.000
_cell.angle_alpha   90.00
_cell.angle_beta   90.00
_cell.angle_gamma   90.00
#
_symmetry.space_group_name_H-M   'P 1'
#
loop_
_entity.id
_entity.type
_entity.pdbx_description
1 polymer ?
#
loop_
_entity_poly.entity_id
_entity_poly.type
_entity_poly.pdbx_seq_one_letter_code
_entity_poly.pdbx_strand_id
1 'polypeptide(L)'
;MSQPYPEGESAGYHEIRPAFYIGQHDSTRTETLTDLQYGQVLNSGFSFVTTPITNEHFHDRIVDLLTKSLAALKEDEAPGLRPDPIVPPLTTEDTSLFPASYTSGLVAYSSPWVDLCSSNHVVASISRQVLNLEVSYANFCGVRSIIIPGPREDSVKVGHGQGIAQYARAIQEAFLLGTRVNLIIHIPMYREPGLEEQVTVLSAPESSEEQPQAEQEIDLFSSWDSWHTIRSHAPYFLLCDVGPELEAATDASEALNPSSPADFPSLAEAAAQSLRENKQKTLEHNAYAAYLRHLEREQEPLSYLEQTTLTNFQDWLQSPLQPLSDNLESVTYEVFEGDPVKYWQYEQAITEALKDWSEEKKPTSSPDGVVIAVAGSGRGPLVTRALRASEKTGVPVQVWAVEKNPNAYVYLLRQNQKEWGGRVTVVKTDMRAWKGPLVPGSPPDGDPVYGKVDILVSELLGSFGDNELSPECLDGIQHVLAPGRGISIPRSYTAHLSPVATPRIFADVRQRAETDPGSKAFDTPWVVQLYAVDFVAQRVPDRGRFQRAWEFAHPLPPAAVAAVEARRRGGVAGGGGGSMAGGVGANDHNARHCRLTFVCRTRGVVHGLAGYFESVLYESADGETRVELSTLPDNIDRKSRDMISWFPIFFPLKQPLYVPPDTELEVSMWRQTDDSKVWYEWMVEAYMWVGPSQRVKVGASEMCSSRKVACLM
;
A
#
# COMPACT_ATOMS: atom_id res chain seq x y z
N MET A 1 -18.20 26.81 7.92
CA MET A 1 -17.07 27.13 8.82
C MET A 1 -17.01 26.05 9.88
N SER A 2 -16.11 25.09 9.71
CA SER A 2 -15.92 23.94 10.61
C SER A 2 -15.26 24.41 11.91
N GLN A 3 -15.93 24.26 13.05
CA GLN A 3 -15.31 24.44 14.35
C GLN A 3 -14.28 23.31 14.57
N PRO A 4 -13.05 23.63 15.03
CA PRO A 4 -12.07 22.61 15.37
C PRO A 4 -12.50 21.82 16.61
N TYR A 5 -12.10 20.54 16.64
CA TYR A 5 -12.26 19.67 17.81
C TYR A 5 -11.65 20.32 19.05
N PRO A 6 -12.26 20.18 20.24
CA PRO A 6 -11.60 20.57 21.48
C PRO A 6 -10.42 19.63 21.69
N GLU A 7 -9.20 20.15 21.54
CA GLU A 7 -7.96 19.48 21.91
C GLU A 7 -8.04 19.09 23.39
N GLY A 8 -8.25 17.79 23.66
CA GLY A 8 -8.08 17.26 25.00
C GLY A 8 -6.61 17.35 25.37
N GLU A 9 -6.32 17.98 26.51
CA GLU A 9 -4.98 18.12 27.10
C GLU A 9 -4.21 16.79 27.04
N SER A 10 -3.19 16.71 26.18
CA SER A 10 -2.35 15.51 26.05
C SER A 10 -1.37 15.44 27.23
N ALA A 11 -1.67 14.57 28.18
CA ALA A 11 -0.75 14.21 29.24
C ALA A 11 0.48 13.47 28.67
N GLY A 12 1.63 14.15 28.59
CA GLY A 12 2.97 13.57 28.69
C GLY A 12 3.36 12.38 27.79
N TYR A 13 2.89 12.34 26.54
CA TYR A 13 3.43 11.37 25.56
C TYR A 13 4.78 11.87 25.03
N HIS A 14 5.81 11.03 25.07
CA HIS A 14 7.07 11.32 24.39
C HIS A 14 6.81 11.48 22.89
N GLU A 15 7.22 12.62 22.32
CA GLU A 15 7.13 12.87 20.87
C GLU A 15 7.99 11.85 20.11
N ILE A 16 7.35 10.85 19.48
CA ILE A 16 8.04 9.86 18.65
C ILE A 16 8.18 10.42 17.24
N ARG A 17 9.42 10.46 16.74
CA ARG A 17 9.75 10.87 15.36
C ARG A 17 10.27 9.66 14.56
N PRO A 18 10.13 9.64 13.23
CA PRO A 18 10.83 8.66 12.40
C PRO A 18 12.34 8.73 12.63
N ALA A 19 12.97 7.58 12.84
CA ALA A 19 14.39 7.52 13.19
C ALA A 19 15.29 7.39 11.95
N PHE A 20 16.44 8.05 11.98
CA PHE A 20 17.49 7.91 10.96
C PHE A 20 18.54 6.90 11.39
N TYR A 21 18.82 5.93 10.51
CA TYR A 21 19.94 5.00 10.64
C TYR A 21 21.02 5.41 9.64
N ILE A 22 22.13 5.96 10.13
CA ILE A 22 23.17 6.57 9.29
C ILE A 22 24.36 5.63 9.25
N GLY A 23 24.73 5.17 8.05
CA GLY A 23 25.90 4.31 7.85
C GLY A 23 27.14 5.10 7.46
N GLN A 24 28.32 4.63 7.84
CA GLN A 24 29.59 5.13 7.30
C GLN A 24 30.06 4.23 6.16
N HIS A 25 30.26 4.81 4.97
CA HIS A 25 30.85 4.15 3.82
C HIS A 25 32.25 4.72 3.54
N ASP A 26 33.15 3.85 3.09
CA ASP A 26 34.53 4.16 2.74
C ASP A 26 34.96 3.21 1.62
N SER A 27 35.01 3.74 0.39
CA SER A 27 35.35 3.00 -0.81
C SER A 27 36.83 2.60 -0.87
N THR A 28 37.69 3.27 -0.10
CA THR A 28 39.14 3.02 -0.06
C THR A 28 39.53 1.90 0.90
N ARG A 29 38.55 1.36 1.63
CA ARG A 29 38.78 0.35 2.66
C ARG A 29 39.06 -1.01 2.06
N THR A 30 40.23 -1.56 2.37
CA THR A 30 40.68 -2.89 1.92
C THR A 30 40.56 -3.96 3.00
N GLU A 31 40.46 -3.56 4.27
CA GLU A 31 40.32 -4.46 5.42
C GLU A 31 39.12 -4.09 6.30
N THR A 32 38.59 -5.10 6.98
CA THR A 32 37.51 -4.98 7.95
C THR A 32 37.99 -4.32 9.23
N LEU A 33 37.15 -3.46 9.81
CA LEU A 33 37.46 -2.79 11.07
C LEU A 33 37.59 -3.80 12.22
N THR A 34 38.57 -3.56 13.10
CA THR A 34 38.65 -4.23 14.41
C THR A 34 37.50 -3.79 15.32
N ASP A 35 37.20 -4.57 16.37
CA ASP A 35 36.14 -4.25 17.34
C ASP A 35 36.30 -2.84 17.96
N LEU A 36 37.54 -2.45 18.26
CA LEU A 36 37.84 -1.11 18.78
C LEU A 36 37.55 -0.01 17.75
N GLN A 37 37.94 -0.20 16.49
CA GLN A 37 37.68 0.76 15.41
C GLN A 37 36.19 0.85 15.10
N TYR A 38 35.48 -0.27 15.07
CA TYR A 38 34.03 -0.31 14.90
C TYR A 38 33.33 0.47 16.02
N GLY A 39 33.71 0.24 17.28
CA GLY A 39 33.21 1.00 18.43
C GLY A 39 33.48 2.50 18.33
N GLN A 40 34.65 2.92 17.80
CA GLN A 40 34.96 4.33 17.55
C GLN A 40 34.04 4.96 16.49
N VAL A 41 33.72 4.24 15.41
CA VAL A 41 32.78 4.71 14.39
C VAL A 41 31.38 4.88 14.97
N LEU A 42 30.90 3.93 15.78
CA LEU A 42 29.60 4.05 16.45
C LEU A 42 29.55 5.25 17.42
N ASN A 43 30.62 5.46 18.19
CA ASN A 43 30.74 6.61 19.09
C ASN A 43 30.79 7.95 18.34
N SER A 44 31.04 7.94 17.04
CA SER A 44 31.05 9.14 16.18
C SER A 44 29.66 9.51 15.65
N GLY A 45 28.62 8.76 15.99
CA GLY A 45 27.21 9.05 15.63
C GLY A 45 26.63 8.18 14.51
N PHE A 46 27.42 7.27 13.94
CA PHE A 46 26.95 6.30 12.94
C PHE A 46 26.29 5.08 13.59
N SER A 47 25.32 4.49 12.90
CA SER A 47 24.56 3.31 13.34
C SER A 47 25.14 2.00 12.82
N PHE A 48 25.85 2.03 11.69
CA PHE A 48 26.51 0.88 11.10
C PHE A 48 27.66 1.33 10.19
N VAL A 49 28.44 0.38 9.68
CA VAL A 49 29.57 0.66 8.80
C VAL A 49 29.63 -0.36 7.65
N THR A 50 30.04 0.08 6.47
CA THR A 50 30.32 -0.84 5.37
C THR A 50 31.69 -1.49 5.50
N THR A 51 31.84 -2.75 5.08
CA THR A 51 33.11 -3.46 5.15
C THR A 51 33.35 -4.27 3.88
N PRO A 52 34.57 -4.30 3.31
CA PRO A 52 34.86 -5.20 2.19
C PRO A 52 34.76 -6.66 2.63
N ILE A 53 34.35 -7.55 1.72
CA ILE A 53 34.35 -9.00 1.97
C ILE A 53 35.74 -9.59 1.71
N THR A 54 36.42 -9.13 0.66
CA THR A 54 37.77 -9.55 0.28
C THR A 54 38.68 -8.34 0.11
N ASN A 55 39.99 -8.55 0.09
CA ASN A 55 40.99 -7.48 0.08
C ASN A 55 41.78 -7.41 -1.25
N GLU A 56 42.79 -6.54 -1.30
CA GLU A 56 43.66 -6.37 -2.48
C GLU A 56 44.42 -7.65 -2.87
N HIS A 57 44.81 -8.48 -1.90
CA HIS A 57 45.49 -9.75 -2.19
C HIS A 57 44.60 -10.68 -3.01
N PHE A 58 43.31 -10.76 -2.67
CA PHE A 58 42.35 -11.54 -3.44
C PHE A 58 42.17 -10.97 -4.84
N HIS A 59 42.03 -9.65 -4.97
CA HIS A 59 41.96 -8.97 -6.27
C HIS A 59 43.13 -9.33 -7.18
N ASP A 60 44.37 -9.18 -6.70
CA ASP A 60 45.58 -9.45 -7.48
C ASP A 60 45.64 -10.91 -7.94
N ARG A 61 45.21 -11.84 -7.09
CA ARG A 61 45.11 -13.26 -7.44
C ARG A 61 44.09 -13.51 -8.56
N ILE A 62 42.97 -12.80 -8.57
CA ILE A 62 41.97 -12.90 -9.64
C ILE A 62 42.48 -12.27 -10.93
N VAL A 63 43.16 -11.13 -10.86
CA VAL A 63 43.77 -10.49 -12.03
C VAL A 63 44.84 -11.39 -12.66
N ASP A 64 45.69 -12.04 -11.86
CA ASP A 64 46.69 -13.01 -12.35
C ASP A 64 46.02 -14.22 -13.01
N LEU A 65 44.96 -14.78 -12.40
CA LEU A 65 44.16 -15.86 -12.99
C LEU A 65 43.54 -15.45 -14.33
N LEU A 66 42.94 -14.26 -14.39
CA LEU A 66 42.31 -13.73 -15.60
C LEU A 66 43.35 -13.51 -16.71
N THR A 67 44.48 -12.88 -16.39
CA THR A 67 45.57 -12.60 -17.34
C THR A 67 46.11 -13.89 -17.95
N LYS A 68 46.36 -14.92 -17.12
CA LYS A 68 46.80 -16.25 -17.59
C LYS A 68 45.74 -16.92 -18.46
N SER A 69 44.47 -16.80 -18.08
CA SER A 69 43.35 -17.41 -18.83
C SER A 69 43.14 -16.74 -20.19
N LEU A 70 43.23 -15.41 -20.26
CA LEU A 70 43.12 -14.65 -21.50
C LEU A 70 44.33 -14.87 -22.43
N ALA A 71 45.55 -14.96 -21.88
CA ALA A 71 46.74 -15.31 -22.66
C ALA A 71 46.60 -16.69 -23.31
N ALA A 72 46.13 -17.68 -22.54
CA ALA A 72 45.91 -19.04 -23.02
C ALA A 72 44.81 -19.18 -24.09
N LEU A 73 43.91 -18.19 -24.23
CA LEU A 73 42.88 -18.13 -25.27
C LEU A 73 43.40 -17.55 -26.60
N LYS A 74 44.43 -16.68 -26.55
CA LYS A 74 45.03 -16.08 -27.75
C LYS A 74 45.93 -17.05 -28.53
N GLU A 75 46.40 -18.11 -27.88
CA GLU A 75 47.36 -19.08 -28.46
C GLU A 75 46.70 -20.27 -29.17
N ASP A 76 45.36 -20.40 -29.17
CA ASP A 76 44.66 -21.64 -29.57
C ASP A 76 43.69 -21.44 -30.76
N GLU A 77 43.73 -22.32 -31.76
CA GLU A 77 42.94 -22.21 -33.02
C GLU A 77 41.48 -22.74 -32.90
N ALA A 78 41.08 -23.31 -31.75
CA ALA A 78 39.75 -23.93 -31.56
C ALA A 78 39.02 -23.40 -30.29
N PRO A 79 38.36 -22.22 -30.36
CA PRO A 79 37.84 -21.50 -29.20
C PRO A 79 36.61 -22.11 -28.50
N GLY A 80 35.98 -23.16 -29.05
CA GLY A 80 34.65 -23.61 -28.61
C GLY A 80 34.58 -24.72 -27.55
N LEU A 81 35.71 -25.21 -26.99
CA LEU A 81 35.71 -26.45 -26.18
C LEU A 81 36.43 -26.40 -24.82
N ARG A 82 36.97 -25.25 -24.39
CA ARG A 82 37.63 -25.16 -23.07
C ARG A 82 36.64 -24.81 -21.96
N PRO A 83 36.70 -25.47 -20.79
CA PRO A 83 35.94 -25.06 -19.61
C PRO A 83 36.44 -23.70 -19.11
N ASP A 84 35.53 -22.87 -18.60
CA ASP A 84 35.87 -21.60 -17.97
C ASP A 84 36.84 -21.81 -16.79
N PRO A 85 37.76 -20.86 -16.54
CA PRO A 85 38.65 -20.93 -15.39
C PRO A 85 37.84 -20.94 -14.07
N ILE A 86 38.32 -21.76 -13.13
CA ILE A 86 37.70 -21.92 -11.81
C ILE A 86 38.42 -21.02 -10.83
N VAL A 87 37.68 -20.18 -10.13
CA VAL A 87 38.22 -19.32 -9.06
C VAL A 87 38.54 -20.19 -7.83
N PRO A 88 39.79 -20.20 -7.33
CA PRO A 88 40.14 -20.94 -6.13
C PRO A 88 39.39 -20.44 -4.87
N PRO A 89 39.15 -21.30 -3.86
CA PRO A 89 38.54 -20.90 -2.60
C PRO A 89 39.33 -19.80 -1.87
N LEU A 90 38.63 -19.03 -1.03
CA LEU A 90 39.25 -18.02 -0.18
C LEU A 90 40.24 -18.63 0.82
N THR A 91 41.35 -17.96 1.04
CA THR A 91 42.39 -18.24 2.04
C THR A 91 42.35 -17.17 3.14
N THR A 92 43.14 -17.34 4.18
CA THR A 92 43.26 -16.35 5.26
C THR A 92 43.93 -15.04 4.83
N GLU A 93 44.60 -15.02 3.68
CA GLU A 93 45.26 -13.81 3.14
C GLU A 93 44.29 -12.97 2.30
N ASP A 94 43.17 -13.55 1.86
CA ASP A 94 42.22 -12.93 0.93
C ASP A 94 41.15 -12.07 1.61
N THR A 95 41.01 -12.19 2.92
CA THR A 95 39.95 -11.54 3.68
C THR A 95 40.34 -11.38 5.14
N SER A 96 40.07 -10.20 5.69
CA SER A 96 40.13 -9.94 7.11
C SER A 96 38.76 -10.12 7.79
N LEU A 97 37.68 -10.33 7.02
CA LEU A 97 36.33 -10.50 7.54
C LEU A 97 36.28 -11.84 8.27
N PHE A 98 35.92 -11.81 9.55
CA PHE A 98 35.88 -13.01 10.38
C PHE A 98 34.60 -13.05 11.22
N PRO A 99 34.06 -14.24 11.56
CA PRO A 99 32.94 -14.34 12.49
C PRO A 99 33.28 -13.75 13.86
N ALA A 100 32.64 -12.63 14.22
CA ALA A 100 32.81 -11.95 15.50
C ALA A 100 31.46 -11.41 16.01
N SER A 101 31.40 -10.98 17.27
CA SER A 101 30.19 -10.44 17.89
C SER A 101 29.64 -9.20 17.17
N TYR A 102 30.53 -8.34 16.66
CA TYR A 102 30.17 -7.11 15.97
C TYR A 102 29.85 -7.30 14.47
N THR A 103 30.17 -8.47 13.88
CA THR A 103 29.98 -8.73 12.44
C THR A 103 28.52 -8.56 12.00
N SER A 104 27.57 -8.82 12.89
CA SER A 104 26.14 -8.64 12.61
C SER A 104 25.69 -7.17 12.48
N GLY A 105 26.49 -6.22 12.96
CA GLY A 105 26.30 -4.77 12.79
C GLY A 105 27.07 -4.18 11.60
N LEU A 106 27.89 -4.98 10.92
CA LEU A 106 28.54 -4.58 9.68
C LEU A 106 27.60 -4.79 8.49
N VAL A 107 27.75 -3.95 7.46
CA VAL A 107 27.16 -4.17 6.15
C VAL A 107 28.30 -4.55 5.20
N ALA A 108 28.29 -5.77 4.66
CA ALA A 108 29.32 -6.17 3.72
C ALA A 108 29.15 -5.45 2.39
N TYR A 109 30.25 -5.20 1.69
CA TYR A 109 30.28 -4.62 0.37
C TYR A 109 31.06 -5.57 -0.54
N SER A 110 30.43 -6.08 -1.59
CA SER A 110 31.08 -6.98 -2.54
C SER A 110 32.06 -6.21 -3.44
N SER A 111 33.09 -6.89 -3.92
CA SER A 111 34.16 -6.30 -4.71
C SER A 111 33.66 -5.44 -5.91
N PRO A 112 33.95 -4.12 -5.96
CA PRO A 112 33.45 -3.22 -7.00
C PRO A 112 34.11 -3.37 -8.38
N TRP A 113 35.25 -4.06 -8.43
CA TRP A 113 35.98 -4.35 -9.67
C TRP A 113 35.40 -5.53 -10.48
N VAL A 114 34.45 -6.28 -9.89
CA VAL A 114 33.75 -7.39 -10.53
C VAL A 114 32.85 -6.89 -11.65
N ASP A 115 32.92 -7.52 -12.83
CA ASP A 115 32.09 -7.15 -14.00
C ASP A 115 31.17 -8.30 -14.42
N LEU A 116 29.96 -8.29 -13.85
CA LEU A 116 28.90 -9.27 -14.17
C LEU A 116 28.20 -9.00 -15.52
N CYS A 117 28.39 -7.81 -16.09
CA CYS A 117 27.78 -7.43 -17.38
C CYS A 117 28.72 -7.62 -18.56
N SER A 118 29.95 -8.11 -18.32
CA SER A 118 30.98 -8.21 -19.34
C SER A 118 30.55 -9.02 -20.55
N SER A 119 30.82 -8.49 -21.75
CA SER A 119 30.61 -9.22 -23.00
C SER A 119 31.58 -10.40 -23.17
N ASN A 120 32.71 -10.40 -22.47
CA ASN A 120 33.65 -11.51 -22.44
C ASN A 120 33.17 -12.58 -21.45
N HIS A 121 32.82 -13.77 -21.96
CA HIS A 121 32.28 -14.85 -21.13
C HIS A 121 33.21 -15.27 -19.98
N VAL A 122 34.53 -15.18 -20.15
CA VAL A 122 35.50 -15.53 -19.11
C VAL A 122 35.48 -14.53 -17.97
N VAL A 123 35.45 -13.23 -18.30
CA VAL A 123 35.36 -12.15 -17.31
C VAL A 123 34.04 -12.26 -16.55
N ALA A 124 32.92 -12.44 -17.25
CA ALA A 124 31.61 -12.61 -16.63
C ALA A 124 31.55 -13.87 -15.74
N SER A 125 32.15 -14.98 -16.17
CA SER A 125 32.18 -16.25 -15.43
C SER A 125 33.04 -16.18 -14.17
N ILE A 126 34.23 -15.56 -14.25
CA ILE A 126 35.08 -15.30 -13.07
C ILE A 126 34.37 -14.34 -12.11
N SER A 127 33.82 -13.24 -12.63
CA SER A 127 33.10 -12.23 -11.84
C SER A 127 31.93 -12.85 -11.05
N ARG A 128 31.15 -13.71 -11.69
CA ARG A 128 30.07 -14.46 -11.05
C ARG A 128 30.59 -15.42 -9.96
N GLN A 129 31.68 -16.14 -10.21
CA GLN A 129 32.28 -17.04 -9.22
C GLN A 129 32.83 -16.27 -8.01
N VAL A 130 33.46 -15.12 -8.23
CA VAL A 130 33.91 -14.22 -7.17
C VAL A 130 32.73 -13.78 -6.29
N LEU A 131 31.67 -13.23 -6.89
CA LEU A 131 30.48 -12.80 -6.13
C LEU A 131 29.90 -13.95 -5.31
N ASN A 132 29.82 -15.16 -5.88
CA ASN A 132 29.31 -16.34 -5.20
C ASN A 132 30.18 -16.72 -3.98
N LEU A 133 31.51 -16.66 -4.10
CA LEU A 133 32.42 -16.91 -2.98
C LEU A 133 32.26 -15.84 -1.88
N GLU A 134 32.18 -14.57 -2.27
CA GLU A 134 32.02 -13.46 -1.34
C GLU A 134 30.69 -13.56 -0.56
N VAL A 135 29.58 -13.76 -1.26
CA VAL A 135 28.25 -13.88 -0.64
C VAL A 135 28.19 -15.11 0.28
N SER A 136 28.73 -16.24 -0.16
CA SER A 136 28.79 -17.44 0.67
C SER A 136 29.63 -17.23 1.93
N TYR A 137 30.76 -16.54 1.82
CA TYR A 137 31.65 -16.29 2.97
C TYR A 137 31.06 -15.27 3.94
N ALA A 138 30.52 -14.16 3.44
CA ALA A 138 29.84 -13.16 4.28
C ALA A 138 28.63 -13.75 5.04
N ASN A 139 27.86 -14.62 4.38
CA ASN A 139 26.77 -15.37 5.03
C ASN A 139 27.30 -16.30 6.14
N PHE A 140 28.43 -16.99 5.92
CA PHE A 140 29.10 -17.79 6.94
C PHE A 140 29.57 -16.94 8.14
N CYS A 141 30.11 -15.74 7.88
CA CYS A 141 30.55 -14.80 8.91
C CYS A 141 29.40 -14.19 9.73
N GLY A 142 28.15 -14.36 9.30
CA GLY A 142 26.97 -13.85 10.01
C GLY A 142 26.66 -12.38 9.73
N VAL A 143 27.13 -11.84 8.61
CA VAL A 143 26.72 -10.52 8.12
C VAL A 143 25.24 -10.53 7.75
N ARG A 144 24.49 -9.47 8.07
CA ARG A 144 23.05 -9.39 7.80
C ARG A 144 22.70 -8.79 6.45
N SER A 145 23.57 -7.96 5.89
CA SER A 145 23.29 -7.25 4.64
C SER A 145 24.56 -7.13 3.80
N ILE A 146 24.42 -7.38 2.50
CA ILE A 146 25.50 -7.29 1.52
C ILE A 146 25.08 -6.29 0.45
N ILE A 147 25.86 -5.23 0.28
CA ILE A 147 25.76 -4.29 -0.83
C ILE A 147 26.52 -4.89 -2.02
N ILE A 148 25.83 -4.99 -3.14
CA ILE A 148 26.38 -5.39 -4.42
C ILE A 148 26.32 -4.17 -5.36
N PRO A 149 27.46 -3.73 -5.93
CA PRO A 149 27.48 -2.68 -6.94
C PRO A 149 26.55 -3.00 -8.09
N GLY A 150 25.72 -2.04 -8.48
CA GLY A 150 24.83 -2.16 -9.62
C GLY A 150 25.56 -2.29 -10.95
N PRO A 151 24.85 -2.60 -12.04
CA PRO A 151 25.43 -2.60 -13.38
C PRO A 151 25.97 -1.21 -13.74
N ARG A 152 27.09 -1.16 -14.48
CA ARG A 152 27.74 0.09 -14.92
C ARG A 152 27.12 0.68 -16.20
N GLU A 153 26.32 -0.09 -16.91
CA GLU A 153 25.58 0.35 -18.09
C GLU A 153 24.08 0.01 -17.93
N ASP A 154 23.21 0.71 -18.66
CA ASP A 154 21.76 0.46 -18.64
C ASP A 154 21.26 -0.36 -19.82
N SER A 155 20.10 -1.01 -19.62
CA SER A 155 19.47 -1.92 -20.57
C SER A 155 19.03 -1.28 -21.90
N VAL A 156 18.89 0.06 -21.95
CA VAL A 156 18.25 0.79 -23.06
C VAL A 156 19.19 0.98 -24.27
N LYS A 157 20.52 0.81 -24.12
CA LYS A 157 21.44 0.87 -25.27
C LYS A 157 21.25 -0.38 -26.16
N VAL A 158 20.88 -0.18 -27.43
CA VAL A 158 20.62 -1.25 -28.41
C VAL A 158 21.80 -2.23 -28.45
N GLY A 159 21.56 -3.51 -28.12
CA GLY A 159 22.57 -4.57 -28.08
C GLY A 159 23.11 -4.92 -26.68
N HIS A 160 22.82 -4.14 -25.64
CA HIS A 160 23.40 -4.28 -24.29
C HIS A 160 22.47 -4.98 -23.27
N GLY A 161 21.21 -5.30 -23.62
CA GLY A 161 20.27 -6.01 -22.72
C GLY A 161 20.75 -7.39 -22.25
N GLN A 162 21.72 -7.98 -22.96
CA GLN A 162 22.35 -9.24 -22.56
C GLN A 162 23.15 -9.10 -21.25
N GLY A 163 23.85 -7.97 -21.03
CA GLY A 163 24.66 -7.74 -19.82
C GLY A 163 23.79 -7.67 -18.56
N ILE A 164 22.71 -6.89 -18.61
CA ILE A 164 21.75 -6.79 -17.49
C ILE A 164 21.09 -8.15 -17.19
N ALA A 165 20.74 -8.93 -18.22
CA ALA A 165 20.19 -10.26 -18.02
C ALA A 165 21.20 -11.27 -17.46
N GLN A 166 22.50 -11.08 -17.71
CA GLN A 166 23.57 -11.86 -17.07
C GLN A 166 23.75 -11.45 -15.61
N TYR A 167 23.79 -10.14 -15.34
CA TYR A 167 23.82 -9.59 -14.00
C TYR A 167 22.66 -10.15 -13.15
N ALA A 168 21.42 -10.08 -13.66
CA ALA A 168 20.25 -10.57 -12.96
C ALA A 168 20.33 -12.07 -12.62
N ARG A 169 20.90 -12.90 -13.53
CA ARG A 169 21.16 -14.32 -13.27
C ARG A 169 22.21 -14.54 -12.18
N ALA A 170 23.29 -13.76 -12.18
CA ALA A 170 24.29 -13.82 -11.12
C ALA A 170 23.70 -13.46 -9.75
N ILE A 171 22.83 -12.44 -9.69
CA ILE A 171 22.12 -12.09 -8.44
C ILE A 171 21.18 -13.21 -7.98
N GLN A 172 20.47 -13.85 -8.92
CA GLN A 172 19.62 -15.00 -8.59
C GLN A 172 20.43 -16.15 -7.98
N GLU A 173 21.62 -16.44 -8.50
CA GLU A 173 22.54 -17.42 -7.91
C GLU A 173 23.01 -17.00 -6.51
N ALA A 174 23.38 -15.73 -6.34
CA ALA A 174 23.77 -15.18 -5.05
C ALA A 174 22.67 -15.32 -3.99
N PHE A 175 21.39 -15.13 -4.34
CA PHE A 175 20.25 -15.36 -3.44
C PHE A 175 20.16 -16.80 -2.93
N LEU A 176 20.48 -17.79 -3.78
CA LEU A 176 20.46 -19.20 -3.38
C LEU A 176 21.58 -19.54 -2.38
N LEU A 177 22.70 -18.81 -2.43
CA LEU A 177 23.82 -18.95 -1.50
C LEU A 177 23.59 -18.17 -0.19
N GLY A 178 23.00 -16.98 -0.31
CA GLY A 178 22.76 -16.02 0.77
C GLY A 178 21.39 -16.15 1.44
N THR A 179 20.99 -17.34 1.85
CA THR A 179 19.61 -17.60 2.35
C THR A 179 19.18 -16.82 3.61
N ARG A 180 20.12 -16.20 4.34
CA ARG A 180 19.86 -15.44 5.58
C ARG A 180 20.36 -14.00 5.52
N VAL A 181 20.79 -13.53 4.35
CA VAL A 181 21.31 -12.16 4.18
C VAL A 181 20.37 -11.35 3.31
N ASN A 182 20.30 -10.05 3.58
CA ASN A 182 19.66 -9.10 2.68
C ASN A 182 20.66 -8.68 1.61
N LEU A 183 20.34 -8.89 0.33
CA LEU A 183 21.13 -8.34 -0.77
C LEU A 183 20.58 -6.96 -1.13
N ILE A 184 21.46 -5.96 -1.15
CA ILE A 184 21.17 -4.57 -1.49
C ILE A 184 21.93 -4.28 -2.78
N ILE A 185 21.26 -3.81 -3.83
CA ILE A 185 21.98 -3.51 -5.08
C ILE A 185 22.00 -2.03 -5.31
N HIS A 186 23.23 -1.51 -5.38
CA HIS A 186 23.52 -0.09 -5.40
C HIS A 186 23.39 0.43 -6.83
N ILE A 187 22.26 1.07 -7.14
CA ILE A 187 21.95 1.60 -8.48
C ILE A 187 21.71 3.10 -8.33
N PRO A 188 22.34 3.95 -9.17
CA PRO A 188 22.14 5.39 -9.13
C PRO A 188 20.73 5.77 -9.59
N MET A 189 20.23 6.93 -9.16
CA MET A 189 18.91 7.44 -9.56
C MET A 189 18.78 7.59 -11.08
N TYR A 190 19.80 8.17 -11.71
CA TYR A 190 20.01 8.28 -13.16
C TYR A 190 21.52 8.37 -13.40
N ARG A 191 21.98 8.19 -14.65
CA ARG A 191 23.40 8.30 -14.98
C ARG A 191 23.71 9.70 -15.49
N GLU A 192 24.40 10.47 -14.67
CA GLU A 192 24.91 11.77 -15.04
C GLU A 192 26.37 11.66 -15.52
N PRO A 193 26.70 12.07 -16.75
CA PRO A 193 28.08 12.04 -17.23
C PRO A 193 29.03 12.76 -16.28
N GLY A 194 30.07 12.06 -15.82
CA GLY A 194 31.10 12.60 -14.92
C GLY A 194 30.81 12.46 -13.42
N LEU A 195 29.62 12.00 -13.02
CA LEU A 195 29.28 11.60 -11.65
C LEU A 195 29.15 10.07 -11.53
N GLU A 196 29.73 9.33 -12.48
CA GLU A 196 29.74 7.87 -12.47
C GLU A 196 30.91 7.37 -11.60
N GLU A 197 30.64 6.33 -10.79
CA GLU A 197 31.63 5.73 -9.90
C GLU A 197 32.91 5.34 -10.67
N GLN A 198 34.05 5.93 -10.27
CA GLN A 198 35.35 5.72 -10.91
C GLN A 198 36.08 4.49 -10.35
N VAL A 199 35.57 3.28 -10.64
CA VAL A 199 36.26 2.03 -10.31
C VAL A 199 36.74 1.33 -11.57
N THR A 200 38.01 0.92 -11.57
CA THR A 200 38.57 0.11 -12.67
C THR A 200 38.03 -1.32 -12.57
N VAL A 201 37.19 -1.69 -13.52
CA VAL A 201 36.60 -3.04 -13.61
C VAL A 201 37.53 -4.00 -14.36
N LEU A 202 37.34 -5.32 -14.14
CA LEU A 202 38.15 -6.38 -14.80
C LEU A 202 38.14 -6.32 -16.34
N SER A 203 37.11 -5.72 -16.94
CA SER A 203 36.95 -5.58 -18.38
C SER A 203 37.58 -4.32 -18.97
N ALA A 204 38.12 -3.41 -18.15
CA ALA A 204 38.68 -2.16 -18.61
C ALA A 204 39.91 -2.40 -19.52
N PRO A 205 39.98 -1.80 -20.72
CA PRO A 205 41.19 -1.83 -21.53
C PRO A 205 42.28 -0.98 -20.85
N GLU A 206 43.55 -1.45 -20.86
CA GLU A 206 44.72 -0.74 -20.30
C GLU A 206 45.02 0.64 -20.96
N SER A 207 44.19 1.11 -21.90
CA SER A 207 44.21 2.47 -22.42
C SER A 207 42.94 2.75 -23.22
N SER A 208 42.05 3.58 -22.68
CA SER A 208 40.99 4.23 -23.47
C SER A 208 41.22 5.73 -23.40
N GLU A 209 41.70 6.29 -24.51
CA GLU A 209 41.68 7.74 -24.75
C GLU A 209 40.23 8.23 -24.57
N GLU A 210 40.04 9.23 -23.69
CA GLU A 210 38.77 9.92 -23.50
C GLU A 210 38.30 10.50 -24.84
N GLN A 211 37.38 9.80 -25.52
CA GLN A 211 36.65 10.41 -26.63
C GLN A 211 35.63 11.38 -26.04
N PRO A 212 35.53 12.61 -26.58
CA PRO A 212 34.58 13.60 -26.08
C PRO A 212 33.16 13.03 -26.24
N GLN A 213 32.49 12.79 -25.12
CA GLN A 213 31.09 12.39 -25.10
C GLN A 213 30.26 13.53 -25.72
N ALA A 214 29.58 13.23 -26.83
CA ALA A 214 28.57 14.13 -27.37
C ALA A 214 27.47 14.35 -26.32
N GLU A 215 26.93 15.57 -26.23
CA GLU A 215 25.75 15.89 -25.40
C GLU A 215 24.58 14.95 -25.79
N GLN A 216 24.46 13.83 -25.08
CA GLN A 216 23.32 12.92 -25.19
C GLN A 216 22.28 13.32 -24.16
N GLU A 217 21.01 13.30 -24.57
CA GLU A 217 19.88 13.52 -23.68
C GLU A 217 19.88 12.44 -22.59
N ILE A 218 19.88 12.87 -21.33
CA ILE A 218 19.91 11.98 -20.16
C ILE A 218 18.56 11.28 -20.05
N ASP A 219 18.55 9.95 -20.18
CA ASP A 219 17.36 9.17 -19.88
C ASP A 219 17.21 8.97 -18.36
N LEU A 220 16.29 9.73 -17.76
CA LEU A 220 16.04 9.71 -16.31
C LEU A 220 15.50 8.38 -15.75
N PHE A 221 15.04 7.44 -16.59
CA PHE A 221 14.54 6.15 -16.08
C PHE A 221 15.29 4.92 -16.61
N SER A 222 16.43 5.09 -17.27
CA SER A 222 17.23 3.95 -17.73
C SER A 222 17.72 3.09 -16.55
N SER A 223 18.16 3.73 -15.46
CA SER A 223 18.53 3.06 -14.20
C SER A 223 17.35 2.30 -13.60
N TRP A 224 16.14 2.88 -13.66
CA TRP A 224 14.93 2.23 -13.17
C TRP A 224 14.53 1.03 -14.04
N ASP A 225 14.69 1.10 -15.36
CA ASP A 225 14.43 -0.03 -16.27
C ASP A 225 15.42 -1.18 -16.02
N SER A 226 16.69 -0.85 -15.79
CA SER A 226 17.72 -1.81 -15.35
C SER A 226 17.30 -2.48 -14.04
N TRP A 227 16.94 -1.70 -13.01
CA TRP A 227 16.40 -2.22 -11.75
C TRP A 227 15.16 -3.10 -11.97
N HIS A 228 14.23 -2.66 -12.81
CA HIS A 228 13.00 -3.38 -13.09
C HIS A 228 13.29 -4.74 -13.76
N THR A 229 14.26 -4.78 -14.66
CA THR A 229 14.71 -6.02 -15.30
C THR A 229 15.33 -6.95 -14.28
N ILE A 230 16.27 -6.46 -13.46
CA ILE A 230 16.94 -7.27 -12.43
C ILE A 230 15.92 -7.83 -11.44
N ARG A 231 15.01 -7.00 -10.90
CA ARG A 231 14.00 -7.46 -9.94
C ARG A 231 12.96 -8.42 -10.53
N SER A 232 12.75 -8.39 -11.83
CA SER A 232 11.84 -9.33 -12.49
C SER A 232 12.41 -10.74 -12.49
N HIS A 233 13.73 -10.87 -12.37
CA HIS A 233 14.46 -12.14 -12.29
C HIS A 233 14.97 -12.48 -10.87
N ALA A 234 14.92 -11.54 -9.91
CA ALA A 234 15.30 -11.74 -8.51
C ALA A 234 14.41 -10.93 -7.54
N PRO A 235 13.92 -11.46 -6.41
CA PRO A 235 13.07 -10.69 -5.50
C PRO A 235 13.87 -9.85 -4.48
N TYR A 236 13.51 -8.57 -4.37
CA TYR A 236 13.93 -7.54 -3.39
C TYR A 236 15.21 -6.74 -3.68
N PHE A 237 15.06 -5.41 -3.68
CA PHE A 237 16.06 -4.39 -3.97
C PHE A 237 15.71 -3.09 -3.25
N LEU A 238 16.72 -2.36 -2.76
CA LEU A 238 16.61 -0.98 -2.31
C LEU A 238 17.34 -0.09 -3.32
N LEU A 239 16.68 0.96 -3.83
CA LEU A 239 17.34 2.03 -4.58
C LEU A 239 17.98 2.98 -3.55
N CYS A 240 19.25 3.34 -3.74
CA CYS A 240 19.97 4.26 -2.87
C CYS A 240 20.87 5.15 -3.73
N ASP A 241 20.50 6.42 -3.87
CA ASP A 241 21.34 7.58 -4.23
C ASP A 241 20.45 8.82 -4.32
N VAL A 242 20.10 9.42 -3.17
CA VAL A 242 19.46 10.75 -3.12
C VAL A 242 20.52 11.79 -2.77
N GLY A 243 21.42 12.03 -3.72
CA GLY A 243 22.39 13.12 -3.66
C GLY A 243 23.58 12.88 -4.56
N PRO A 244 24.20 13.93 -5.13
CA PRO A 244 25.40 13.78 -5.96
C PRO A 244 26.56 13.19 -5.15
N GLU A 245 27.35 12.31 -5.77
CA GLU A 245 28.68 11.94 -5.28
C GLU A 245 29.53 13.20 -5.16
N LEU A 246 30.01 13.48 -3.94
CA LEU A 246 30.83 14.65 -3.66
C LEU A 246 32.28 14.35 -4.05
N GLU A 247 32.73 14.79 -5.22
CA GLU A 247 34.16 14.97 -5.46
C GLU A 247 34.53 16.33 -6.09
N ALA A 248 35.67 16.83 -5.57
CA ALA A 248 36.55 17.88 -6.02
C ALA A 248 36.02 19.34 -6.06
N ALA A 249 36.18 20.05 -4.93
CA ALA A 249 36.41 21.50 -4.96
C ALA A 249 37.54 21.92 -4.02
N THR A 250 38.53 22.61 -4.59
CA THR A 250 39.73 23.16 -3.96
C THR A 250 39.45 24.44 -3.16
N ASP A 251 40.27 24.60 -2.11
CA ASP A 251 40.64 25.82 -1.38
C ASP A 251 39.78 26.40 -0.23
N ALA A 252 40.52 26.54 0.87
CA ALA A 252 40.53 27.56 1.93
C ALA A 252 39.57 27.48 3.14
N SER A 253 40.18 27.94 4.23
CA SER A 253 39.89 27.80 5.66
C SER A 253 38.78 28.69 6.22
N GLU A 254 38.06 28.19 7.23
CA GLU A 254 37.92 28.80 8.57
C GLU A 254 36.98 27.93 9.43
N ALA A 255 37.34 27.75 10.71
CA ALA A 255 36.60 26.93 11.67
C ALA A 255 35.45 27.74 12.31
N LEU A 256 34.27 27.13 12.48
CA LEU A 256 33.13 27.75 13.17
C LEU A 256 32.76 26.98 14.46
N ASN A 257 32.43 27.77 15.48
CA ASN A 257 32.17 27.37 16.86
C ASN A 257 30.64 27.48 17.11
N PRO A 258 29.93 26.45 17.63
CA PRO A 258 28.48 26.34 17.46
C PRO A 258 27.67 27.04 18.57
N SER A 259 26.75 27.94 18.20
CA SER A 259 25.70 28.42 19.13
C SER A 259 24.37 28.92 18.50
N SER A 260 24.19 28.92 17.17
CA SER A 260 22.95 29.42 16.52
C SER A 260 22.47 28.56 15.31
N PRO A 261 21.15 28.48 15.02
CA PRO A 261 20.59 27.83 13.83
C PRO A 261 21.06 28.41 12.49
N ALA A 262 21.55 29.66 12.50
CA ALA A 262 22.13 30.31 11.32
C ALA A 262 23.56 29.85 11.01
N ASP A 263 24.19 29.06 11.89
CA ASP A 263 25.57 28.56 11.74
C ASP A 263 25.63 27.10 11.22
N PHE A 264 24.48 26.47 10.93
CA PHE A 264 24.48 25.13 10.33
C PHE A 264 24.74 25.23 8.82
N PRO A 265 25.78 24.58 8.29
CA PRO A 265 25.99 24.49 6.86
C PRO A 265 24.84 23.73 6.19
N SER A 266 24.47 24.12 4.97
CA SER A 266 23.59 23.34 4.10
C SER A 266 24.14 21.91 3.88
N LEU A 267 23.32 20.96 3.42
CA LEU A 267 23.78 19.58 3.12
C LEU A 267 25.04 19.56 2.25
N ALA A 268 25.10 20.44 1.25
CA ALA A 268 26.26 20.58 0.36
C ALA A 268 27.50 21.13 1.11
N GLU A 269 27.32 22.11 1.99
CA GLU A 269 28.41 22.70 2.79
C GLU A 269 28.89 21.76 3.91
N ALA A 270 27.99 20.98 4.52
CA ALA A 270 28.30 20.00 5.55
C ALA A 270 29.09 18.82 4.96
N ALA A 271 28.70 18.37 3.77
CA ALA A 271 29.43 17.35 3.02
C ALA A 271 30.82 17.86 2.58
N ALA A 272 30.94 19.15 2.20
CA ALA A 272 32.21 19.77 1.87
C ALA A 272 33.14 19.99 3.08
N GLN A 273 32.59 20.13 4.29
CA GLN A 273 33.38 20.29 5.53
C GLN A 273 34.01 18.98 6.01
N SER A 274 33.35 17.82 5.87
CA SER A 274 33.95 16.54 6.31
C SER A 274 35.18 16.13 5.51
N LEU A 275 35.37 16.69 4.32
CA LEU A 275 36.56 16.51 3.48
C LEU A 275 37.77 17.34 3.96
N ARG A 276 37.57 18.35 4.83
CA ARG A 276 38.60 19.32 5.25
C ARG A 276 39.42 18.88 6.46
N GLU A 277 38.87 18.06 7.36
CA GLU A 277 39.48 17.69 8.64
C GLU A 277 40.04 16.27 8.62
N ASN A 278 41.19 16.04 7.97
CA ASN A 278 41.89 14.75 8.08
C ASN A 278 43.38 14.86 8.43
N LYS A 279 43.80 15.97 9.05
CA LYS A 279 45.11 16.05 9.71
C LYS A 279 45.01 16.77 11.05
N GLN A 280 45.00 15.94 12.11
CA GLN A 280 45.23 16.25 13.52
C GLN A 280 44.03 16.60 14.41
N LYS A 281 43.82 15.67 15.37
CA LYS A 281 43.27 15.81 16.74
C LYS A 281 41.76 15.83 16.94
N THR A 282 41.35 14.83 17.73
CA THR A 282 40.12 14.67 18.51
C THR A 282 38.88 14.31 17.68
N LEU A 283 38.26 13.17 18.01
CA LEU A 283 36.94 12.72 17.56
C LEU A 283 35.86 13.68 18.09
N GLU A 284 35.88 14.93 17.63
CA GLU A 284 34.74 15.82 17.74
C GLU A 284 33.72 15.39 16.66
N HIS A 285 32.45 15.42 17.02
CA HIS A 285 31.34 14.77 16.30
C HIS A 285 31.39 15.01 14.78
N ASN A 286 31.17 13.96 13.97
CA ASN A 286 31.08 14.10 12.52
C ASN A 286 29.96 15.10 12.15
N ALA A 287 30.31 16.22 11.53
CA ALA A 287 29.39 17.33 11.26
C ALA A 287 28.21 16.91 10.36
N TYR A 288 28.44 16.01 9.39
CA TYR A 288 27.41 15.48 8.51
C TYR A 288 26.39 14.63 9.28
N ALA A 289 26.87 13.68 10.09
CA ALA A 289 26.02 12.89 10.97
C ALA A 289 25.27 13.79 11.97
N ALA A 290 25.92 14.81 12.53
CA ALA A 290 25.28 15.77 13.43
C ALA A 290 24.17 16.57 12.73
N TYR A 291 24.36 16.97 11.47
CA TYR A 291 23.35 17.66 10.68
C TYR A 291 22.16 16.74 10.34
N LEU A 292 22.41 15.49 9.93
CA LEU A 292 21.32 14.53 9.71
C LEU A 292 20.54 14.25 11.00
N ARG A 293 21.21 14.19 12.16
CA ARG A 293 20.56 14.09 13.48
C ARG A 293 19.80 15.36 13.86
N HIS A 294 20.24 16.53 13.40
CA HIS A 294 19.45 17.76 13.55
C HIS A 294 18.18 17.68 12.71
N LEU A 295 18.26 17.26 11.44
CA LEU A 295 17.07 17.07 10.59
C LEU A 295 16.09 16.05 11.18
N GLU A 296 16.58 14.93 11.73
CA GLU A 296 15.76 13.94 12.45
C GLU A 296 14.96 14.58 13.61
N ARG A 297 15.55 15.55 14.32
CA ARG A 297 14.91 16.28 15.42
C ARG A 297 13.89 17.32 14.95
N GLU A 298 14.10 17.90 13.78
CA GLU A 298 13.22 18.91 13.17
C GLU A 298 12.02 18.29 12.41
N GLN A 299 12.03 16.99 12.14
CA GLN A 299 10.89 16.31 11.51
C GLN A 299 9.63 16.47 12.34
N GLU A 300 8.45 16.58 11.74
CA GLU A 300 7.20 16.57 12.50
C GLU A 300 7.06 15.27 13.31
N PRO A 301 6.60 15.33 14.57
CA PRO A 301 6.34 14.12 15.33
C PRO A 301 5.21 13.34 14.69
N LEU A 302 5.28 12.01 14.79
CA LEU A 302 4.16 11.16 14.40
C LEU A 302 2.91 11.56 15.18
N SER A 303 1.80 11.74 14.48
CA SER A 303 0.49 11.92 15.10
C SER A 303 0.13 10.71 15.96
N TYR A 304 -0.84 10.90 16.88
CA TYR A 304 -1.34 9.81 17.72
C TYR A 304 -1.76 8.58 16.91
N LEU A 305 -2.38 8.79 15.75
CA LEU A 305 -2.84 7.72 14.87
C LEU A 305 -1.68 7.00 14.17
N GLU A 306 -0.65 7.74 13.75
CA GLU A 306 0.54 7.15 13.14
C GLU A 306 1.32 6.27 14.13
N GLN A 307 1.45 6.73 15.39
CA GLN A 307 2.15 5.98 16.44
C GLN A 307 1.42 4.70 16.83
N THR A 308 0.10 4.76 16.97
CA THR A 308 -0.70 3.65 17.53
C THR A 308 -1.15 2.65 16.46
N THR A 309 -1.47 3.14 15.27
CA THR A 309 -2.22 2.38 14.27
C THR A 309 -1.50 2.36 12.93
N LEU A 310 -1.32 3.50 12.25
CA LEU A 310 -0.97 3.48 10.82
C LEU A 310 0.39 2.82 10.52
N THR A 311 1.42 3.09 11.33
CA THR A 311 2.77 2.53 11.11
C THR A 311 2.79 0.99 11.20
N ASN A 312 1.99 0.41 12.09
CA ASN A 312 1.95 -1.04 12.31
C ASN A 312 1.28 -1.80 11.15
N PHE A 313 0.45 -1.11 10.36
CA PHE A 313 -0.36 -1.72 9.30
C PHE A 313 0.14 -1.38 7.88
N GLN A 314 1.26 -0.64 7.75
CA GLN A 314 1.84 -0.26 6.46
C GLN A 314 2.08 -1.47 5.56
N ASP A 315 1.40 -1.48 4.40
CA ASP A 315 1.42 -2.53 3.40
C ASP A 315 1.08 -3.94 3.95
N TRP A 316 0.38 -4.02 5.09
CA TRP A 316 -0.03 -5.29 5.70
C TRP A 316 -1.37 -5.76 5.12
N LEU A 317 -1.33 -6.86 4.37
CA LEU A 317 -2.49 -7.45 3.69
C LEU A 317 -3.43 -8.16 4.68
N GLN A 318 -4.68 -7.71 4.70
CA GLN A 318 -5.76 -8.30 5.50
C GLN A 318 -6.93 -8.74 4.59
N SER A 319 -7.51 -9.89 4.89
CA SER A 319 -8.73 -10.32 4.18
C SER A 319 -9.90 -9.39 4.54
N PRO A 320 -10.71 -8.95 3.57
CA PRO A 320 -11.93 -8.19 3.86
C PRO A 320 -12.85 -8.98 4.77
N LEU A 321 -13.49 -8.30 5.71
CA LEU A 321 -14.45 -8.91 6.62
C LEU A 321 -15.72 -9.30 5.86
N GLN A 322 -16.44 -10.31 6.37
CA GLN A 322 -17.75 -10.72 5.86
C GLN A 322 -18.77 -10.78 7.01
N PRO A 323 -19.17 -9.63 7.60
CA PRO A 323 -20.01 -9.61 8.80
C PRO A 323 -21.40 -10.21 8.59
N LEU A 324 -21.87 -10.30 7.33
CA LEU A 324 -23.14 -10.96 7.02
C LEU A 324 -23.06 -12.48 7.20
N SER A 325 -21.98 -13.09 6.72
CA SER A 325 -21.78 -14.54 6.79
C SER A 325 -21.23 -14.98 8.15
N ASP A 326 -20.29 -14.21 8.70
CA ASP A 326 -19.57 -14.55 9.92
C ASP A 326 -20.03 -13.73 11.12
N ASN A 327 -19.85 -14.26 12.33
CA ASN A 327 -20.06 -13.50 13.56
C ASN A 327 -18.73 -12.90 14.00
N LEU A 328 -18.65 -11.57 14.01
CA LEU A 328 -17.44 -10.87 14.43
C LEU A 328 -17.14 -11.09 15.91
N GLU A 329 -15.84 -11.11 16.24
CA GLU A 329 -15.35 -11.17 17.60
C GLU A 329 -15.41 -9.81 18.30
N SER A 330 -15.42 -9.81 19.63
CA SER A 330 -15.51 -8.57 20.42
C SER A 330 -14.35 -7.61 20.14
N VAL A 331 -13.14 -8.13 19.89
CA VAL A 331 -11.96 -7.30 19.59
C VAL A 331 -12.10 -6.57 18.27
N THR A 332 -12.72 -7.19 17.25
CA THR A 332 -13.00 -6.55 15.97
C THR A 332 -13.94 -5.35 16.14
N TYR A 333 -15.00 -5.50 16.94
CA TYR A 333 -15.89 -4.37 17.25
C TYR A 333 -15.16 -3.25 18.00
N GLU A 334 -14.26 -3.59 18.93
CA GLU A 334 -13.50 -2.60 19.69
C GLU A 334 -12.58 -1.75 18.82
N VAL A 335 -11.94 -2.34 17.82
CA VAL A 335 -11.14 -1.60 16.83
C VAL A 335 -12.01 -0.62 16.05
N PHE A 336 -13.19 -1.05 15.59
CA PHE A 336 -14.13 -0.15 14.89
C PHE A 336 -14.63 0.99 15.77
N GLU A 337 -14.89 0.70 17.04
CA GLU A 337 -15.39 1.64 18.04
C GLU A 337 -14.34 2.67 18.46
N GLY A 338 -13.06 2.37 18.25
CA GLY A 338 -11.93 3.26 18.52
C GLY A 338 -11.85 4.48 17.61
N ASP A 339 -12.65 4.57 16.53
CA ASP A 339 -12.68 5.70 15.62
C ASP A 339 -13.74 6.74 16.04
N PRO A 340 -13.34 7.88 16.66
CA PRO A 340 -14.29 8.89 17.10
C PRO A 340 -14.90 9.69 15.94
N VAL A 341 -14.18 9.85 14.83
CA VAL A 341 -14.58 10.69 13.69
C VAL A 341 -15.80 10.07 13.02
N LYS A 342 -15.75 8.77 12.74
CA LYS A 342 -16.86 8.02 12.15
C LYS A 342 -18.15 8.21 12.95
N TYR A 343 -18.15 7.88 14.24
CA TYR A 343 -19.39 7.94 15.04
C TYR A 343 -19.85 9.37 15.31
N TRP A 344 -18.94 10.35 15.33
CA TRP A 344 -19.31 11.75 15.41
C TRP A 344 -20.07 12.21 14.16
N GLN A 345 -19.65 11.77 12.96
CA GLN A 345 -20.38 12.09 11.73
C GLN A 345 -21.74 11.42 11.65
N TYR A 346 -21.86 10.15 12.05
CA TYR A 346 -23.17 9.51 12.17
C TYR A 346 -24.07 10.25 13.16
N GLU A 347 -23.55 10.73 14.29
CA GLU A 347 -24.31 11.57 15.23
C GLU A 347 -24.78 12.88 14.59
N GLN A 348 -23.93 13.55 13.80
CA GLN A 348 -24.33 14.75 13.08
C GLN A 348 -25.41 14.44 12.03
N ALA A 349 -25.26 13.36 11.26
CA ALA A 349 -26.25 12.95 10.27
C ALA A 349 -27.64 12.70 10.90
N ILE A 350 -27.68 11.98 12.03
CA ILE A 350 -28.93 11.75 12.77
C ILE A 350 -29.47 13.06 13.37
N THR A 351 -28.60 13.93 13.87
CA THR A 351 -28.97 15.24 14.43
C THR A 351 -29.66 16.11 13.37
N GLU A 352 -29.08 16.24 12.18
CA GLU A 352 -29.66 17.03 11.10
C GLU A 352 -30.96 16.41 10.58
N ALA A 353 -31.01 15.07 10.45
CA ALA A 353 -32.25 14.37 10.09
C ALA A 353 -33.40 14.63 11.08
N LEU A 354 -33.11 14.67 12.39
CA LEU A 354 -34.11 14.97 13.43
C LEU A 354 -34.54 16.44 13.44
N LYS A 355 -33.62 17.38 13.22
CA LYS A 355 -33.94 18.81 13.08
C LYS A 355 -34.92 19.03 11.93
N ASP A 356 -34.58 18.52 10.75
CA ASP A 356 -35.43 18.61 9.56
C ASP A 356 -36.79 17.95 9.81
N TRP A 357 -36.82 16.83 10.55
CA TRP A 357 -38.08 16.18 10.93
C TRP A 357 -39.00 17.09 11.76
N SER A 358 -38.43 17.83 12.70
CA SER A 358 -39.14 18.76 13.58
C SER A 358 -39.55 20.04 12.85
N GLU A 359 -38.63 20.66 12.12
CA GLU A 359 -38.83 21.93 11.41
C GLU A 359 -39.88 21.80 10.31
N GLU A 360 -39.84 20.71 9.54
CA GLU A 360 -40.82 20.42 8.51
C GLU A 360 -42.12 19.78 9.06
N LYS A 361 -42.19 19.48 10.36
CA LYS A 361 -43.31 18.82 11.03
C LYS A 361 -43.71 17.51 10.35
N LYS A 362 -42.72 16.68 10.01
CA LYS A 362 -42.94 15.38 9.35
C LYS A 362 -43.72 14.45 10.29
N PRO A 363 -44.67 13.65 9.76
CA PRO A 363 -45.43 12.71 10.58
C PRO A 363 -44.52 11.58 11.10
N THR A 364 -44.74 11.18 12.35
CA THR A 364 -44.01 10.09 13.01
C THR A 364 -44.72 8.75 12.86
N SER A 365 -43.96 7.66 12.89
CA SER A 365 -44.49 6.29 12.86
C SER A 365 -44.95 5.77 14.23
N SER A 366 -44.70 6.54 15.30
CA SER A 366 -45.14 6.27 16.67
C SER A 366 -45.70 7.54 17.31
N PRO A 367 -46.74 7.45 18.17
CA PRO A 367 -47.21 8.59 18.96
C PRO A 367 -46.15 9.10 19.95
N ASP A 368 -45.20 8.25 20.32
CA ASP A 368 -44.15 8.57 21.32
C ASP A 368 -42.93 9.26 20.70
N GLY A 369 -42.88 9.44 19.38
CA GLY A 369 -41.80 10.15 18.69
C GLY A 369 -41.35 9.49 17.38
N VAL A 370 -40.22 9.95 16.86
CA VAL A 370 -39.60 9.44 15.63
C VAL A 370 -39.05 8.03 15.87
N VAL A 371 -39.42 7.07 15.03
CA VAL A 371 -38.94 5.68 15.16
C VAL A 371 -37.61 5.52 14.44
N ILE A 372 -36.54 5.27 15.19
CA ILE A 372 -35.19 5.04 14.66
C ILE A 372 -34.85 3.55 14.77
N ALA A 373 -34.45 2.91 13.68
CA ALA A 373 -33.89 1.56 13.70
C ALA A 373 -32.40 1.59 13.34
N VAL A 374 -31.56 1.01 14.20
CA VAL A 374 -30.14 0.79 13.93
C VAL A 374 -29.97 -0.65 13.48
N ALA A 375 -29.74 -0.85 12.18
CA ALA A 375 -29.64 -2.16 11.56
C ALA A 375 -28.17 -2.61 11.45
N GLY A 376 -27.83 -3.75 12.08
CA GLY A 376 -26.45 -4.13 12.33
C GLY A 376 -25.86 -3.32 13.49
N SER A 377 -26.50 -3.41 14.66
CA SER A 377 -26.17 -2.56 15.81
C SER A 377 -24.79 -2.83 16.45
N GLY A 378 -24.17 -3.99 16.19
CA GLY A 378 -22.90 -4.38 16.81
C GLY A 378 -23.00 -4.34 18.34
N ARG A 379 -22.05 -3.66 19.01
CA ARG A 379 -22.11 -3.43 20.47
C ARG A 379 -22.86 -2.14 20.86
N GLY A 380 -23.47 -1.45 19.89
CA GLY A 380 -24.36 -0.31 20.12
C GLY A 380 -23.76 1.10 20.10
N PRO A 381 -22.60 1.40 19.47
CA PRO A 381 -22.12 2.78 19.41
C PRO A 381 -23.13 3.70 18.69
N LEU A 382 -23.67 3.27 17.53
CA LEU A 382 -24.68 4.04 16.79
C LEU A 382 -26.02 4.17 17.53
N VAL A 383 -26.41 3.19 18.33
CA VAL A 383 -27.58 3.29 19.21
C VAL A 383 -27.38 4.43 20.21
N THR A 384 -26.19 4.50 20.81
CA THR A 384 -25.82 5.59 21.73
C THR A 384 -25.80 6.94 21.01
N ARG A 385 -25.30 7.01 19.77
CA ARG A 385 -25.31 8.24 18.96
C ARG A 385 -26.73 8.70 18.62
N ALA A 386 -27.65 7.78 18.32
CA ALA A 386 -29.05 8.10 18.06
C ALA A 386 -29.75 8.71 19.30
N LEU A 387 -29.51 8.15 20.49
CA LEU A 387 -30.04 8.70 21.75
C LEU A 387 -29.47 10.10 22.04
N ARG A 388 -28.17 10.30 21.83
CA ARG A 388 -27.52 11.62 22.01
C ARG A 388 -28.06 12.66 21.02
N ALA A 389 -28.27 12.29 19.77
CA ALA A 389 -28.86 13.18 18.76
C ALA A 389 -30.29 13.60 19.13
N SER A 390 -31.09 12.68 19.69
CA SER A 390 -32.42 13.00 20.25
C SER A 390 -32.31 13.98 21.43
N GLU A 391 -31.42 13.72 22.38
CA GLU A 391 -31.20 14.61 23.54
C GLU A 391 -30.72 16.01 23.10
N LYS A 392 -29.85 16.09 22.08
CA LYS A 392 -29.33 17.34 21.51
C LYS A 392 -30.39 18.17 20.79
N THR A 393 -31.31 17.51 20.08
CA THR A 393 -32.36 18.17 19.27
C THR A 393 -33.65 18.41 20.05
N GLY A 394 -33.86 17.70 21.16
CA GLY A 394 -35.12 17.69 21.90
C GLY A 394 -36.26 16.94 21.20
N VAL A 395 -35.98 16.27 20.07
CA VAL A 395 -36.96 15.46 19.33
C VAL A 395 -37.08 14.09 19.99
N PRO A 396 -38.26 13.67 20.49
CA PRO A 396 -38.41 12.37 21.12
C PRO A 396 -38.26 11.23 20.10
N VAL A 397 -37.59 10.16 20.49
CA VAL A 397 -37.32 9.00 19.63
C VAL A 397 -37.67 7.68 20.29
N GLN A 398 -38.07 6.72 19.48
CA GLN A 398 -38.17 5.30 19.85
C GLN A 398 -37.09 4.52 19.10
N VAL A 399 -36.09 4.00 19.82
CA VAL A 399 -34.91 3.35 19.21
C VAL A 399 -35.03 1.83 19.23
N TRP A 400 -34.79 1.21 18.06
CA TRP A 400 -34.73 -0.22 17.85
C TRP A 400 -33.33 -0.63 17.42
N ALA A 401 -32.70 -1.53 18.18
CA ALA A 401 -31.38 -2.07 17.85
C ALA A 401 -31.53 -3.48 17.26
N VAL A 402 -31.32 -3.61 15.95
CA VAL A 402 -31.47 -4.88 15.21
C VAL A 402 -30.10 -5.50 14.98
N GLU A 403 -29.88 -6.70 15.50
CA GLU A 403 -28.59 -7.40 15.43
C GLU A 403 -28.78 -8.91 15.23
N LYS A 404 -28.03 -9.51 14.29
CA LYS A 404 -28.09 -10.96 14.03
C LYS A 404 -27.13 -11.73 14.93
N ASN A 405 -25.96 -11.15 15.22
CA ASN A 405 -24.89 -11.81 15.95
C ASN A 405 -25.37 -12.09 17.39
N PRO A 406 -25.51 -13.37 17.78
CA PRO A 406 -26.02 -13.73 19.10
C PRO A 406 -25.14 -13.21 20.24
N ASN A 407 -23.84 -13.05 20.01
CA ASN A 407 -22.88 -12.60 21.02
C ASN A 407 -23.03 -11.09 21.25
N ALA A 408 -23.09 -10.30 20.17
CA ALA A 408 -23.32 -8.86 20.24
C ALA A 408 -24.70 -8.55 20.83
N TYR A 409 -25.74 -9.34 20.51
CA TYR A 409 -27.06 -9.23 21.11
C TYR A 409 -27.06 -9.29 22.64
N VAL A 410 -26.31 -10.23 23.24
CA VAL A 410 -26.20 -10.32 24.70
C VAL A 410 -25.55 -9.07 25.30
N TYR A 411 -24.56 -8.50 24.61
CA TYR A 411 -23.95 -7.23 25.00
C TYR A 411 -24.96 -6.08 24.95
N LEU A 412 -25.72 -5.95 23.85
CA LEU A 412 -26.75 -4.92 23.69
C LEU A 412 -27.83 -4.97 24.78
N LEU A 413 -28.27 -6.17 25.20
CA LEU A 413 -29.22 -6.30 26.31
C LEU A 413 -28.66 -5.72 27.62
N ARG A 414 -27.39 -6.00 27.91
CA ARG A 414 -26.70 -5.47 29.08
C ARG A 414 -26.52 -3.95 28.97
N GLN A 415 -26.15 -3.46 27.79
CA GLN A 415 -26.02 -2.04 27.51
C GLN A 415 -27.33 -1.30 27.70
N ASN A 416 -28.44 -1.90 27.24
CA ASN A 416 -29.77 -1.33 27.43
C ASN A 416 -30.15 -1.23 28.90
N GLN A 417 -29.83 -2.24 29.70
CA GLN A 417 -30.11 -2.23 31.13
C GLN A 417 -29.25 -1.21 31.90
N LYS A 418 -27.96 -1.12 31.58
CA LYS A 418 -26.99 -0.34 32.36
C LYS A 418 -26.86 1.11 31.92
N GLU A 419 -26.83 1.36 30.61
CA GLU A 419 -26.48 2.66 30.04
C GLU A 419 -27.71 3.36 29.42
N TRP A 420 -28.57 2.63 28.72
CA TRP A 420 -29.72 3.24 28.04
C TRP A 420 -30.99 3.32 28.87
N GLY A 421 -31.01 2.72 30.07
CA GLY A 421 -32.13 2.79 31.02
C GLY A 421 -33.39 2.07 30.53
N GLY A 422 -33.24 1.01 29.72
CA GLY A 422 -34.36 0.25 29.15
C GLY A 422 -35.11 0.98 28.02
N ARG A 423 -34.60 2.13 27.54
CA ARG A 423 -35.24 2.95 26.49
C ARG A 423 -35.16 2.35 25.08
N VAL A 424 -34.29 1.35 24.87
CA VAL A 424 -34.05 0.75 23.54
C VAL A 424 -34.72 -0.61 23.44
N THR A 425 -35.37 -0.91 22.31
CA THR A 425 -35.86 -2.26 22.04
C THR A 425 -34.82 -3.03 21.23
N VAL A 426 -34.22 -4.05 21.84
CA VAL A 426 -33.17 -4.87 21.19
C VAL A 426 -33.81 -6.09 20.52
N VAL A 427 -33.52 -6.31 19.24
CA VAL A 427 -34.09 -7.39 18.42
C VAL A 427 -32.98 -8.27 17.88
N LYS A 428 -33.01 -9.56 18.24
CA LYS A 428 -32.11 -10.58 17.67
C LYS A 428 -32.69 -11.13 16.37
N THR A 429 -32.27 -10.61 15.23
CA THR A 429 -32.69 -11.12 13.93
C THR A 429 -31.77 -10.63 12.82
N ASP A 430 -31.78 -11.33 11.69
CA ASP A 430 -31.28 -10.77 10.44
C ASP A 430 -32.21 -9.63 10.00
N MET A 431 -31.65 -8.47 9.69
CA MET A 431 -32.43 -7.28 9.34
C MET A 431 -33.38 -7.52 8.15
N ARG A 432 -32.99 -8.41 7.22
CA ARG A 432 -33.77 -8.77 6.02
C ARG A 432 -35.02 -9.58 6.37
N ALA A 433 -35.03 -10.23 7.53
CA ALA A 433 -36.16 -10.99 8.05
C ALA A 433 -37.01 -10.18 9.05
N TRP A 434 -36.57 -8.99 9.46
CA TRP A 434 -37.28 -8.20 10.45
C TRP A 434 -38.55 -7.59 9.85
N LYS A 435 -39.70 -7.83 10.48
CA LYS A 435 -41.01 -7.34 9.99
C LYS A 435 -41.31 -5.89 10.39
N GLY A 436 -40.49 -5.30 11.25
CA GLY A 436 -40.63 -3.94 11.77
C GLY A 436 -40.93 -3.89 13.28
N PRO A 437 -41.12 -2.68 13.83
CA PRO A 437 -41.43 -2.49 15.25
C PRO A 437 -42.80 -3.07 15.60
N LEU A 438 -42.92 -3.80 16.71
CA LEU A 438 -44.21 -4.32 17.17
C LEU A 438 -45.10 -3.18 17.68
N VAL A 439 -46.35 -3.12 17.23
CA VAL A 439 -47.32 -2.13 17.70
C VAL A 439 -47.91 -2.58 19.04
N PRO A 440 -47.93 -1.71 20.08
CA PRO A 440 -48.56 -2.03 21.36
C PRO A 440 -50.04 -2.43 21.20
N GLY A 441 -50.46 -3.52 21.83
CA GLY A 441 -51.85 -4.01 21.78
C GLY A 441 -52.16 -5.02 20.66
N SER A 442 -51.14 -5.57 19.98
CA SER A 442 -51.31 -6.71 19.08
C SER A 442 -52.00 -7.89 19.80
N PRO A 443 -53.01 -8.55 19.19
CA PRO A 443 -53.76 -9.62 19.86
C PRO A 443 -52.83 -10.77 20.27
N PRO A 444 -52.90 -11.27 21.52
CA PRO A 444 -52.06 -12.38 21.97
C PRO A 444 -52.31 -13.68 21.19
N ASP A 445 -53.51 -13.84 20.60
CA ASP A 445 -53.95 -15.00 19.83
C ASP A 445 -54.08 -14.72 18.31
N GLY A 446 -53.53 -13.60 17.81
CA GLY A 446 -53.63 -13.19 16.39
C GLY A 446 -52.28 -12.87 15.75
N ASP A 447 -52.28 -12.58 14.44
CA ASP A 447 -51.07 -12.18 13.73
C ASP A 447 -50.52 -10.84 14.27
N PRO A 448 -49.22 -10.76 14.65
CA PRO A 448 -48.64 -9.52 15.16
C PRO A 448 -48.73 -8.39 14.13
N VAL A 449 -49.13 -7.21 14.58
CA VAL A 449 -49.15 -5.99 13.75
C VAL A 449 -47.81 -5.27 13.90
N TYR A 450 -47.18 -4.96 12.77
CA TYR A 450 -45.89 -4.28 12.71
C TYR A 450 -46.06 -2.84 12.20
N GLY A 451 -45.42 -1.90 12.88
CA GLY A 451 -45.33 -0.49 12.50
C GLY A 451 -44.25 -0.23 11.46
N LYS A 452 -43.90 1.05 11.29
CA LYS A 452 -42.88 1.52 10.35
C LYS A 452 -41.75 2.25 11.07
N VAL A 453 -40.62 2.37 10.38
CA VAL A 453 -39.42 3.08 10.81
C VAL A 453 -39.32 4.40 10.05
N ASP A 454 -39.05 5.48 10.77
CA ASP A 454 -38.90 6.82 10.20
C ASP A 454 -37.46 7.06 9.72
N ILE A 455 -36.46 6.65 10.54
CA ILE A 455 -35.04 6.76 10.21
C ILE A 455 -34.37 5.40 10.38
N LEU A 456 -33.79 4.87 9.30
CA LEU A 456 -33.00 3.64 9.31
C LEU A 456 -31.51 4.00 9.27
N VAL A 457 -30.75 3.59 10.27
CA VAL A 457 -29.31 3.85 10.39
C VAL A 457 -28.54 2.54 10.28
N SER A 458 -27.46 2.51 9.51
CA SER A 458 -26.58 1.34 9.37
C SER A 458 -25.12 1.72 9.12
N GLU A 459 -24.20 0.85 9.52
CA GLU A 459 -22.76 0.90 9.21
C GLU A 459 -22.35 -0.46 8.64
N LEU A 460 -22.73 -0.71 7.38
CA LEU A 460 -22.46 -1.97 6.66
C LEU A 460 -21.47 -1.75 5.51
N LEU A 461 -20.72 -0.64 5.56
CA LEU A 461 -19.80 -0.25 4.50
C LEU A 461 -18.45 -0.94 4.71
N GLY A 462 -17.92 -1.53 3.64
CA GLY A 462 -16.52 -1.96 3.61
C GLY A 462 -15.60 -0.91 2.96
N SER A 463 -14.32 -1.25 2.82
CA SER A 463 -13.31 -0.37 2.21
C SER A 463 -13.60 0.10 0.78
N PHE A 464 -14.45 -0.61 0.04
CA PHE A 464 -14.94 -0.26 -1.30
C PHE A 464 -16.41 0.19 -1.28
N GLY A 465 -16.96 0.51 -0.11
CA GLY A 465 -18.35 0.87 0.10
C GLY A 465 -19.25 -0.37 0.16
N ASP A 466 -19.41 -1.08 -0.96
CA ASP A 466 -20.41 -2.15 -1.08
C ASP A 466 -19.89 -3.58 -0.89
N ASN A 467 -18.59 -3.76 -0.63
CA ASN A 467 -17.94 -5.07 -0.48
C ASN A 467 -18.31 -5.86 0.78
N GLU A 468 -19.15 -5.30 1.66
CA GLU A 468 -19.73 -6.00 2.81
C GLU A 468 -21.25 -6.20 2.68
N LEU A 469 -21.76 -6.16 1.45
CA LEU A 469 -23.16 -6.45 1.09
C LEU A 469 -24.17 -5.44 1.68
N SER A 470 -23.75 -4.19 1.91
CA SER A 470 -24.67 -3.12 2.31
C SER A 470 -25.89 -3.00 1.40
N PRO A 471 -25.78 -3.05 0.04
CA PRO A 471 -26.96 -2.97 -0.83
C PRO A 471 -27.96 -4.07 -0.53
N GLU A 472 -27.53 -5.33 -0.53
CA GLU A 472 -28.41 -6.49 -0.33
C GLU A 472 -29.04 -6.50 1.07
N CYS A 473 -28.32 -6.02 2.09
CA CYS A 473 -28.84 -5.85 3.43
C CYS A 473 -29.93 -4.77 3.50
N LEU A 474 -29.65 -3.59 2.95
CA LEU A 474 -30.55 -2.43 3.02
C LEU A 474 -31.80 -2.61 2.17
N ASP A 475 -31.68 -3.20 0.97
CA ASP A 475 -32.82 -3.58 0.15
C ASP A 475 -33.75 -4.56 0.88
N GLY A 476 -33.15 -5.45 1.68
CA GLY A 476 -33.87 -6.47 2.42
C GLY A 476 -34.61 -5.98 3.66
N ILE A 477 -34.19 -4.88 4.29
CA ILE A 477 -34.90 -4.26 5.43
C ILE A 477 -35.80 -3.10 5.00
N GLN A 478 -35.60 -2.51 3.83
CA GLN A 478 -36.30 -1.30 3.38
C GLN A 478 -37.83 -1.36 3.48
N HIS A 479 -38.45 -2.55 3.41
CA HIS A 479 -39.91 -2.69 3.56
C HIS A 479 -40.44 -2.19 4.91
N VAL A 480 -39.61 -2.10 5.95
CA VAL A 480 -40.01 -1.55 7.26
C VAL A 480 -40.01 -0.01 7.27
N LEU A 481 -39.38 0.62 6.29
CA LEU A 481 -39.25 2.07 6.22
C LEU A 481 -40.59 2.73 5.90
N ALA A 482 -40.85 3.90 6.49
CA ALA A 482 -42.04 4.68 6.28
C ALA A 482 -42.19 5.09 4.80
N PRO A 483 -43.25 4.66 4.09
CA PRO A 483 -43.38 4.91 2.65
C PRO A 483 -43.40 6.41 2.33
N GLY A 484 -42.57 6.82 1.38
CA GLY A 484 -42.52 8.19 0.84
C GLY A 484 -41.90 9.25 1.77
N ARG A 485 -41.51 8.91 3.00
CA ARG A 485 -40.91 9.87 3.95
C ARG A 485 -39.75 9.35 4.77
N GLY A 486 -39.56 8.04 4.85
CA GLY A 486 -38.51 7.48 5.67
C GLY A 486 -37.12 7.73 5.09
N ILE A 487 -36.15 7.90 5.98
CA ILE A 487 -34.78 8.30 5.67
C ILE A 487 -33.85 7.11 5.93
N SER A 488 -32.91 6.87 5.03
CA SER A 488 -31.81 5.94 5.25
C SER A 488 -30.51 6.71 5.49
N ILE A 489 -29.74 6.28 6.48
CA ILE A 489 -28.39 6.75 6.79
C ILE A 489 -27.48 5.51 6.76
N PRO A 490 -26.57 5.36 5.79
CA PRO A 490 -26.26 6.33 4.73
C PRO A 490 -27.36 6.46 3.67
N ARG A 491 -27.47 7.65 3.08
CA ARG A 491 -28.35 7.94 1.94
C ARG A 491 -27.79 7.41 0.64
N SER A 492 -26.49 7.55 0.40
CA SER A 492 -25.83 6.94 -0.75
C SER A 492 -24.34 6.75 -0.50
N TYR A 493 -23.72 5.90 -1.29
CA TYR A 493 -22.28 5.72 -1.28
C TYR A 493 -21.77 5.29 -2.64
N THR A 494 -20.53 5.67 -2.92
CA THR A 494 -19.87 5.49 -4.21
C THR A 494 -18.56 4.76 -4.04
N ALA A 495 -18.32 3.74 -4.87
CA ALA A 495 -17.02 3.09 -4.98
C ALA A 495 -16.12 3.89 -5.94
N HIS A 496 -14.85 4.06 -5.60
CA HIS A 496 -13.86 4.77 -6.41
C HIS A 496 -12.58 3.95 -6.52
N LEU A 497 -11.89 4.04 -7.65
CA LEU A 497 -10.65 3.31 -7.86
C LEU A 497 -9.59 4.13 -8.59
N SER A 498 -8.33 3.72 -8.45
CA SER A 498 -7.17 4.21 -9.19
C SER A 498 -6.18 3.08 -9.47
N PRO A 499 -5.58 3.00 -10.67
CA PRO A 499 -4.49 2.06 -10.94
C PRO A 499 -3.22 2.46 -10.17
N VAL A 500 -2.58 1.47 -9.53
CA VAL A 500 -1.43 1.72 -8.65
C VAL A 500 -0.21 0.85 -8.99
N ALA A 501 0.96 1.41 -8.76
CA ALA A 501 2.22 0.70 -8.74
C ALA A 501 2.61 0.42 -7.27
N THR A 502 2.66 -0.85 -6.90
CA THR A 502 3.08 -1.27 -5.55
C THR A 502 3.82 -2.62 -5.61
N PRO A 503 5.12 -2.62 -5.95
CA PRO A 503 5.88 -3.86 -6.10
C PRO A 503 6.01 -4.63 -4.78
N ARG A 504 6.00 -3.95 -3.62
CA ARG A 504 6.06 -4.56 -2.29
C ARG A 504 4.83 -5.41 -2.00
N ILE A 505 3.62 -4.83 -2.16
CA ILE A 505 2.37 -5.56 -1.94
C ILE A 505 2.23 -6.69 -2.96
N PHE A 506 2.56 -6.44 -4.24
CA PHE A 506 2.53 -7.48 -5.26
C PHE A 506 3.44 -8.67 -4.92
N ALA A 507 4.64 -8.40 -4.38
CA ALA A 507 5.56 -9.45 -3.96
C ALA A 507 4.98 -10.30 -2.82
N ASP A 508 4.31 -9.70 -1.82
CA ASP A 508 3.62 -10.43 -0.75
C ASP A 508 2.48 -11.32 -1.34
N VAL A 509 1.62 -10.76 -2.20
CA VAL A 509 0.56 -11.55 -2.88
C VAL A 509 1.15 -12.72 -3.66
N ARG A 510 2.22 -12.49 -4.43
CA ARG A 510 2.91 -13.53 -5.20
C ARG A 510 3.50 -14.60 -4.28
N GLN A 511 4.18 -14.21 -3.20
CA GLN A 511 4.75 -15.14 -2.23
C GLN A 511 3.68 -16.04 -1.60
N ARG A 512 2.51 -15.47 -1.26
CA ARG A 512 1.37 -16.25 -0.75
C ARG A 512 0.81 -17.22 -1.78
N ALA A 513 0.82 -16.85 -3.06
CA ALA A 513 0.38 -17.73 -4.15
C ALA A 513 1.38 -18.87 -4.44
N GLU A 514 2.68 -18.60 -4.32
CA GLU A 514 3.75 -19.59 -4.54
C GLU A 514 3.88 -20.57 -3.37
N THR A 515 3.67 -20.10 -2.14
CA THR A 515 3.82 -20.91 -0.92
C THR A 515 2.68 -21.93 -0.75
N ASP A 516 1.47 -21.58 -1.18
CA ASP A 516 0.30 -22.47 -1.13
C ASP A 516 -0.36 -22.56 -2.52
N PRO A 517 -0.20 -23.68 -3.25
CA PRO A 517 -0.83 -23.87 -4.56
C PRO A 517 -2.37 -23.79 -4.57
N GLY A 518 -3.02 -23.95 -3.40
CA GLY A 518 -4.46 -23.75 -3.22
C GLY A 518 -4.86 -22.30 -2.90
N SER A 519 -3.87 -21.42 -2.75
CA SER A 519 -4.05 -20.03 -2.37
C SER A 519 -4.88 -19.28 -3.40
N LYS A 520 -5.79 -18.46 -2.90
CA LYS A 520 -6.63 -17.56 -3.69
C LYS A 520 -6.06 -16.14 -3.69
N ALA A 521 -4.76 -15.97 -3.45
CA ALA A 521 -4.17 -14.65 -3.17
C ALA A 521 -4.43 -13.59 -4.26
N PHE A 522 -4.36 -13.96 -5.54
CA PHE A 522 -4.69 -13.07 -6.67
C PHE A 522 -6.20 -12.96 -6.96
N ASP A 523 -7.01 -13.87 -6.43
CA ASP A 523 -8.47 -13.80 -6.51
C ASP A 523 -9.04 -12.96 -5.35
N THR A 524 -8.27 -12.71 -4.30
CA THR A 524 -8.69 -11.96 -3.11
C THR A 524 -8.41 -10.46 -3.27
N PRO A 525 -9.44 -9.60 -3.16
CA PRO A 525 -9.24 -8.19 -2.85
C PRO A 525 -8.77 -8.06 -1.41
N TRP A 526 -7.75 -7.24 -1.13
CA TRP A 526 -7.13 -7.15 0.19
C TRP A 526 -7.36 -5.79 0.84
N VAL A 527 -7.76 -5.74 2.10
CA VAL A 527 -7.75 -4.51 2.88
C VAL A 527 -6.31 -4.24 3.33
N VAL A 528 -5.78 -3.05 3.02
CA VAL A 528 -4.36 -2.73 3.26
C VAL A 528 -4.16 -1.22 3.44
N GLN A 529 -3.38 -0.82 4.43
CA GLN A 529 -2.90 0.55 4.54
C GLN A 529 -1.78 0.78 3.53
N LEU A 530 -2.14 1.31 2.36
CA LEU A 530 -1.19 1.57 1.27
C LEU A 530 -0.13 2.59 1.73
N TYR A 531 1.14 2.19 1.69
CA TYR A 531 2.27 3.03 2.08
C TYR A 531 3.31 3.13 0.96
N ALA A 532 3.94 2.01 0.57
CA ALA A 532 4.87 1.98 -0.57
C ALA A 532 4.12 1.86 -1.90
N VAL A 533 3.46 2.96 -2.31
CA VAL A 533 2.59 3.02 -3.48
C VAL A 533 2.88 4.26 -4.33
N ASP A 534 2.72 4.12 -5.64
CA ASP A 534 2.60 5.24 -6.58
C ASP A 534 1.27 5.16 -7.34
N PHE A 535 0.60 6.30 -7.50
CA PHE A 535 -0.62 6.43 -8.28
C PHE A 535 -0.24 6.74 -9.73
N VAL A 536 -0.26 5.71 -10.58
CA VAL A 536 0.22 5.78 -11.97
C VAL A 536 -0.62 6.76 -12.81
N ALA A 537 -1.87 6.98 -12.42
CA ALA A 537 -2.77 7.91 -13.08
C ALA A 537 -2.58 9.35 -12.59
N GLN A 538 -2.53 10.29 -13.53
CA GLN A 538 -2.48 11.71 -13.21
C GLN A 538 -3.84 12.36 -13.37
N ARG A 539 -4.05 13.46 -12.63
CA ARG A 539 -5.21 14.32 -12.83
C ARG A 539 -5.02 15.12 -14.12
N VAL A 540 -5.96 15.00 -15.04
CA VAL A 540 -6.04 15.80 -16.28
C VAL A 540 -7.40 16.50 -16.35
N PRO A 541 -7.59 17.49 -17.24
CA PRO A 541 -8.92 18.05 -17.47
C PRO A 541 -9.95 16.93 -17.70
N ASP A 542 -11.10 17.03 -17.03
CA ASP A 542 -12.22 16.09 -17.10
C ASP A 542 -11.97 14.67 -16.57
N ARG A 543 -10.75 14.32 -16.13
CA ARG A 543 -10.45 12.98 -15.56
C ARG A 543 -9.59 13.08 -14.29
N GLY A 544 -10.15 12.64 -13.18
CA GLY A 544 -9.44 12.50 -11.92
C GLY A 544 -8.47 11.32 -11.90
N ARG A 545 -7.48 11.38 -11.01
CA ARG A 545 -6.60 10.23 -10.69
C ARG A 545 -7.34 9.14 -9.91
N PHE A 546 -8.39 9.52 -9.19
CA PHE A 546 -9.40 8.63 -8.63
C PHE A 546 -10.70 8.83 -9.40
N GLN A 547 -11.36 7.75 -9.81
CA GLN A 547 -12.61 7.84 -10.56
C GLN A 547 -13.68 6.96 -9.94
N ARG A 548 -14.91 7.47 -9.95
CA ARG A 548 -16.10 6.78 -9.45
C ARG A 548 -16.45 5.61 -10.36
N ALA A 549 -16.48 4.41 -9.80
CA ALA A 549 -16.91 3.19 -10.48
C ALA A 549 -18.44 3.11 -10.55
N TRP A 550 -19.13 3.24 -9.40
CA TRP A 550 -20.59 3.21 -9.32
C TRP A 550 -21.11 3.83 -8.01
N GLU A 551 -22.44 3.92 -7.91
CA GLU A 551 -23.17 4.43 -6.76
C GLU A 551 -24.29 3.46 -6.34
N PHE A 552 -24.56 3.41 -5.04
CA PHE A 552 -25.77 2.84 -4.45
C PHE A 552 -26.47 3.92 -3.62
N ALA A 553 -27.81 3.95 -3.68
CA ALA A 553 -28.62 4.93 -2.96
C ALA A 553 -29.77 4.24 -2.25
N HIS A 554 -30.09 4.74 -1.06
CA HIS A 554 -31.04 4.18 -0.11
C HIS A 554 -31.99 5.27 0.42
N PRO A 555 -33.31 5.01 0.48
CA PRO A 555 -34.00 3.81 0.00
C PRO A 555 -34.05 3.71 -1.53
N LEU A 556 -34.18 2.49 -2.05
CA LEU A 556 -34.51 2.23 -3.45
C LEU A 556 -35.85 2.89 -3.86
N PRO A 557 -35.96 3.41 -5.09
CA PRO A 557 -37.23 3.92 -5.60
C PRO A 557 -38.34 2.85 -5.61
N PRO A 558 -39.62 3.21 -5.39
CA PRO A 558 -40.73 2.24 -5.36
C PRO A 558 -40.83 1.35 -6.60
N ALA A 559 -40.48 1.86 -7.79
CA ALA A 559 -40.46 1.09 -9.03
C ALA A 559 -39.37 -0.01 -9.01
N ALA A 560 -38.20 0.27 -8.43
CA ALA A 560 -37.13 -0.71 -8.28
C ALA A 560 -37.54 -1.80 -7.29
N VAL A 561 -38.14 -1.42 -6.14
CA VAL A 561 -38.67 -2.38 -5.15
C VAL A 561 -39.70 -3.31 -5.77
N ALA A 562 -40.66 -2.76 -6.53
CA ALA A 562 -41.68 -3.55 -7.22
C ALA A 562 -41.08 -4.56 -8.22
N ALA A 563 -40.04 -4.16 -8.95
CA ALA A 563 -39.32 -5.04 -9.88
C ALA A 563 -38.60 -6.18 -9.14
N VAL A 564 -37.93 -5.87 -8.02
CA VAL A 564 -37.26 -6.87 -7.17
C VAL A 564 -38.28 -7.86 -6.60
N GLU A 565 -39.40 -7.39 -6.07
CA GLU A 565 -40.47 -8.27 -5.56
C GLU A 565 -41.06 -9.16 -6.66
N ALA A 566 -41.28 -8.63 -7.87
CA ALA A 566 -41.80 -9.42 -8.99
C ALA A 566 -40.85 -10.57 -9.37
N ARG A 567 -39.53 -10.32 -9.34
CA ARG A 567 -38.50 -11.36 -9.60
C ARG A 567 -38.44 -12.40 -8.48
N ARG A 568 -38.50 -11.97 -7.21
CA ARG A 568 -38.58 -12.88 -6.05
C ARG A 568 -39.80 -13.82 -6.11
N ARG A 569 -40.92 -13.37 -6.69
CA ARG A 569 -42.16 -14.16 -6.85
C ARG A 569 -42.15 -15.10 -8.06
N GLY A 570 -41.07 -15.16 -8.86
CA GLY A 570 -40.91 -16.16 -9.94
C GLY A 570 -41.51 -15.78 -11.31
N GLY A 571 -41.67 -14.49 -11.61
CA GLY A 571 -42.23 -14.03 -12.89
C GLY A 571 -41.22 -13.99 -14.04
N VAL A 572 -41.28 -14.98 -14.94
CA VAL A 572 -40.66 -14.96 -16.27
C VAL A 572 -41.09 -13.71 -17.03
N ALA A 573 -40.14 -12.85 -17.39
CA ALA A 573 -40.28 -11.92 -18.51
C ALA A 573 -39.12 -12.15 -19.49
N GLY A 574 -39.21 -13.24 -20.26
CA GLY A 574 -38.46 -13.44 -21.51
C GLY A 574 -37.60 -14.70 -21.58
N GLY A 575 -38.16 -15.78 -22.17
CA GLY A 575 -37.36 -16.80 -22.86
C GLY A 575 -37.16 -18.16 -22.18
N GLY A 576 -38.18 -19.03 -22.27
CA GLY A 576 -38.08 -20.50 -22.42
C GLY A 576 -36.97 -21.28 -21.69
N GLY A 577 -37.19 -21.60 -20.43
CA GLY A 577 -36.44 -22.64 -19.70
C GLY A 577 -36.87 -22.69 -18.24
N GLY A 578 -37.73 -23.65 -17.88
CA GLY A 578 -38.25 -23.78 -16.52
C GLY A 578 -37.14 -24.07 -15.51
N SER A 579 -36.90 -23.13 -14.59
CA SER A 579 -36.09 -23.37 -13.39
C SER A 579 -37.02 -23.65 -12.22
N MET A 580 -36.82 -24.78 -11.55
CA MET A 580 -37.52 -25.19 -10.33
C MET A 580 -37.00 -24.47 -9.07
N ALA A 581 -36.16 -23.44 -9.23
CA ALA A 581 -35.71 -22.56 -8.15
C ALA A 581 -36.31 -21.16 -8.36
N GLY A 582 -37.34 -20.82 -7.59
CA GLY A 582 -37.92 -19.48 -7.60
C GLY A 582 -36.88 -18.44 -7.15
N GLY A 583 -36.76 -17.33 -7.88
CA GLY A 583 -36.02 -16.14 -7.45
C GLY A 583 -34.69 -15.84 -8.12
N VAL A 584 -34.26 -16.59 -9.15
CA VAL A 584 -33.02 -16.28 -9.90
C VAL A 584 -33.14 -14.89 -10.56
N GLY A 585 -32.20 -13.99 -10.27
CA GLY A 585 -32.08 -12.62 -10.78
C GLY A 585 -32.70 -11.52 -9.91
N ALA A 586 -33.09 -11.82 -8.67
CA ALA A 586 -33.67 -10.82 -7.76
C ALA A 586 -32.66 -9.72 -7.39
N ASN A 587 -31.39 -10.09 -7.22
CA ASN A 587 -30.31 -9.17 -6.90
C ASN A 587 -29.59 -8.61 -8.13
N ASP A 588 -29.97 -8.98 -9.36
CA ASP A 588 -29.34 -8.47 -10.60
C ASP A 588 -29.36 -6.94 -10.70
N HIS A 589 -30.34 -6.29 -10.06
CA HIS A 589 -30.42 -4.84 -10.02
C HIS A 589 -29.25 -4.18 -9.25
N ASN A 590 -28.52 -4.96 -8.43
CA ASN A 590 -27.30 -4.56 -7.73
C ASN A 590 -26.01 -4.95 -8.46
N ALA A 591 -26.11 -5.62 -9.61
CA ALA A 591 -24.95 -5.79 -10.48
C ALA A 591 -24.49 -4.42 -11.02
N ARG A 592 -23.18 -4.23 -11.17
CA ARG A 592 -22.59 -2.98 -11.67
C ARG A 592 -21.52 -3.29 -12.70
N HIS A 593 -21.29 -2.34 -13.59
CA HIS A 593 -20.21 -2.36 -14.55
C HIS A 593 -19.71 -0.93 -14.76
N CYS A 594 -18.39 -0.76 -14.78
CA CYS A 594 -17.75 0.48 -15.17
C CYS A 594 -16.62 0.22 -16.16
N ARG A 595 -16.37 1.21 -17.01
CA ARG A 595 -15.22 1.30 -17.91
C ARG A 595 -14.65 2.70 -17.75
N LEU A 596 -13.54 2.80 -17.04
CA LEU A 596 -12.92 4.06 -16.62
C LEU A 596 -11.62 4.27 -17.39
N THR A 597 -11.31 5.50 -17.78
CA THR A 597 -10.08 5.81 -18.53
C THR A 597 -9.20 6.74 -17.72
N PHE A 598 -7.98 6.30 -17.44
CA PHE A 598 -6.95 7.02 -16.71
C PHE A 598 -5.83 7.44 -17.66
N VAL A 599 -5.19 8.58 -17.39
CA VAL A 599 -4.08 9.08 -18.20
C VAL A 599 -2.78 8.92 -17.43
N CYS A 600 -1.80 8.26 -18.05
CA CYS A 600 -0.49 7.97 -17.50
C CYS A 600 0.57 8.59 -18.42
N ARG A 601 1.13 9.75 -18.05
CA ARG A 601 2.18 10.40 -18.86
C ARG A 601 3.53 9.73 -18.70
N THR A 602 3.83 9.25 -17.49
CA THR A 602 5.11 8.59 -17.19
C THR A 602 5.00 7.10 -17.44
N ARG A 603 6.09 6.49 -17.94
CA ARG A 603 6.21 5.04 -17.99
C ARG A 603 6.19 4.44 -16.59
N GLY A 604 5.66 3.23 -16.45
CA GLY A 604 5.58 2.57 -15.15
C GLY A 604 4.99 1.16 -15.24
N VAL A 605 4.65 0.59 -14.07
CA VAL A 605 4.07 -0.76 -13.98
C VAL A 605 2.89 -0.77 -13.02
N VAL A 606 1.73 -1.16 -13.53
CA VAL A 606 0.51 -1.33 -12.73
C VAL A 606 0.52 -2.73 -12.12
N HIS A 607 0.37 -2.79 -10.81
CA HIS A 607 0.33 -4.05 -10.05
C HIS A 607 -1.10 -4.42 -9.61
N GLY A 608 -2.02 -3.45 -9.63
CA GLY A 608 -3.39 -3.62 -9.18
C GLY A 608 -4.17 -2.30 -9.19
N LEU A 609 -5.36 -2.33 -8.61
CA LEU A 609 -6.22 -1.17 -8.41
C LEU A 609 -6.37 -0.90 -6.91
N ALA A 610 -6.16 0.33 -6.49
CA ALA A 610 -6.54 0.79 -5.15
C ALA A 610 -7.99 1.25 -5.18
N GLY A 611 -8.78 0.77 -4.23
CA GLY A 611 -10.20 1.04 -4.08
C GLY A 611 -10.51 1.79 -2.78
N TYR A 612 -11.47 2.70 -2.88
CA TYR A 612 -11.90 3.63 -1.85
C TYR A 612 -13.42 3.81 -1.93
N PHE A 613 -13.99 4.55 -0.98
CA PHE A 613 -15.38 4.96 -1.06
C PHE A 613 -15.61 6.39 -0.57
N GLU A 614 -16.75 6.94 -0.97
CA GLU A 614 -17.37 8.09 -0.32
C GLU A 614 -18.81 7.75 0.02
N SER A 615 -19.34 8.36 1.09
CA SER A 615 -20.71 8.13 1.54
C SER A 615 -21.36 9.45 1.92
N VAL A 616 -22.57 9.68 1.43
CA VAL A 616 -23.46 10.72 1.94
C VAL A 616 -24.28 10.09 3.04
N LEU A 617 -23.99 10.47 4.29
CA LEU A 617 -24.76 9.99 5.43
C LEU A 617 -26.15 10.63 5.44
N TYR A 618 -26.19 11.95 5.29
CA TYR A 618 -27.43 12.73 5.26
C TYR A 618 -27.27 13.95 4.35
N GLU A 619 -28.36 14.32 3.69
CA GLU A 619 -28.46 15.56 2.91
C GLU A 619 -29.89 16.10 3.07
N SER A 620 -30.00 17.36 3.48
CA SER A 620 -31.27 18.08 3.67
C SER A 620 -32.00 18.28 2.33
N ALA A 621 -33.31 18.52 2.39
CA ALA A 621 -34.15 18.63 1.19
C ALA A 621 -33.79 19.85 0.31
N ASP A 622 -33.24 20.91 0.90
CA ASP A 622 -32.74 22.11 0.23
C ASP A 622 -31.29 21.97 -0.30
N GLY A 623 -30.58 20.90 0.09
CA GLY A 623 -29.18 20.65 -0.25
C GLY A 623 -28.18 21.56 0.46
N GLU A 624 -28.59 22.37 1.43
CA GLU A 624 -27.67 23.26 2.17
C GLU A 624 -26.82 22.50 3.18
N THR A 625 -27.38 21.47 3.81
CA THR A 625 -26.70 20.67 4.83
C THR A 625 -26.41 19.27 4.29
N ARG A 626 -25.14 18.91 4.27
CA ARG A 626 -24.65 17.61 3.81
C ARG A 626 -23.60 17.07 4.76
N VAL A 627 -23.83 15.85 5.25
CA VAL A 627 -22.89 15.12 6.13
C VAL A 627 -22.32 13.95 5.33
N GLU A 628 -21.00 13.89 5.18
CA GLU A 628 -20.31 12.96 4.27
C GLU A 628 -19.09 12.29 4.92
N LEU A 629 -18.93 10.99 4.68
CA LEU A 629 -17.70 10.24 4.94
C LEU A 629 -16.89 10.04 3.65
N SER A 630 -15.57 9.96 3.76
CA SER A 630 -14.70 9.64 2.62
C SER A 630 -13.41 8.97 3.05
N THR A 631 -13.00 7.95 2.29
CA THR A 631 -11.65 7.37 2.37
C THR A 631 -10.77 7.78 1.19
N LEU A 632 -11.29 8.62 0.27
CA LEU A 632 -10.53 9.08 -0.89
C LEU A 632 -9.37 9.98 -0.45
N PRO A 633 -8.13 9.73 -0.92
CA PRO A 633 -6.98 10.55 -0.55
C PRO A 633 -7.18 12.05 -0.85
N ASP A 634 -7.85 12.39 -1.96
CA ASP A 634 -8.09 13.78 -2.34
C ASP A 634 -9.14 14.50 -1.47
N ASN A 635 -9.95 13.77 -0.69
CA ASN A 635 -11.09 14.32 0.05
C ASN A 635 -11.09 14.00 1.54
N ILE A 636 -10.30 13.03 2.01
CA ILE A 636 -10.34 12.54 3.39
C ILE A 636 -10.04 13.67 4.39
N ASP A 637 -9.05 14.51 4.14
CA ASP A 637 -8.73 15.65 5.04
C ASP A 637 -9.86 16.66 5.18
N ARG A 638 -10.71 16.78 4.14
CA ARG A 638 -11.85 17.70 4.14
C ARG A 638 -13.09 17.06 4.75
N LYS A 639 -13.36 15.80 4.40
CA LYS A 639 -14.62 15.11 4.74
C LYS A 639 -14.51 14.31 6.02
N SER A 640 -13.39 13.65 6.28
CA SER A 640 -13.21 12.65 7.34
C SER A 640 -11.78 12.64 7.88
N ARG A 641 -11.23 13.83 8.18
CA ARG A 641 -9.88 13.98 8.73
C ARG A 641 -9.70 13.06 9.94
N ASP A 642 -8.57 12.36 10.00
CA ASP A 642 -8.18 11.48 11.10
C ASP A 642 -9.09 10.24 11.29
N MET A 643 -9.92 9.89 10.29
CA MET A 643 -10.70 8.65 10.29
C MET A 643 -9.82 7.44 9.95
N ILE A 644 -9.94 6.36 10.72
CA ILE A 644 -9.08 5.16 10.62
C ILE A 644 -9.86 3.84 10.50
N SER A 645 -11.19 3.90 10.50
CA SER A 645 -12.06 2.71 10.45
C SER A 645 -11.88 1.86 9.19
N TRP A 646 -11.41 2.46 8.09
CA TRP A 646 -11.29 1.79 6.80
C TRP A 646 -9.97 2.10 6.14
N PHE A 647 -9.11 1.09 6.05
CA PHE A 647 -8.00 1.13 5.10
C PHE A 647 -8.52 0.90 3.66
N PRO A 648 -7.78 1.37 2.64
CA PRO A 648 -8.09 1.07 1.24
C PRO A 648 -8.18 -0.43 0.96
N ILE A 649 -8.86 -0.78 -0.14
CA ILE A 649 -8.84 -2.14 -0.68
C ILE A 649 -7.91 -2.21 -1.89
N PHE A 650 -7.20 -3.31 -2.08
CA PHE A 650 -6.30 -3.55 -3.20
C PHE A 650 -6.79 -4.73 -4.03
N PHE A 651 -7.06 -4.50 -5.31
CA PHE A 651 -7.44 -5.52 -6.29
C PHE A 651 -6.20 -5.90 -7.12
N PRO A 652 -5.54 -7.04 -6.86
CA PRO A 652 -4.28 -7.38 -7.53
C PRO A 652 -4.49 -7.75 -9.01
N LEU A 653 -3.50 -7.47 -9.85
CA LEU A 653 -3.38 -8.13 -11.15
C LEU A 653 -2.58 -9.43 -10.97
N LYS A 654 -2.87 -10.47 -11.75
CA LYS A 654 -2.09 -11.72 -11.73
C LYS A 654 -0.67 -11.53 -12.26
N GLN A 655 -0.54 -10.65 -13.25
CA GLN A 655 0.73 -10.26 -13.84
C GLN A 655 0.82 -8.73 -13.84
N PRO A 656 1.96 -8.13 -13.45
CA PRO A 656 2.13 -6.69 -13.53
C PRO A 656 2.04 -6.23 -14.99
N LEU A 657 1.34 -5.12 -15.23
CA LEU A 657 1.15 -4.56 -16.56
C LEU A 657 2.10 -3.38 -16.75
N TYR A 658 3.06 -3.53 -17.68
CA TYR A 658 3.92 -2.41 -18.09
C TYR A 658 3.10 -1.37 -18.87
N VAL A 659 3.36 -0.10 -18.58
CA VAL A 659 2.67 1.07 -19.13
C VAL A 659 3.73 1.96 -19.77
N PRO A 660 3.75 2.08 -21.11
CA PRO A 660 4.61 3.05 -21.81
C PRO A 660 4.24 4.51 -21.47
N PRO A 661 5.11 5.50 -21.77
CA PRO A 661 4.77 6.90 -21.56
C PRO A 661 3.56 7.31 -22.43
N ASP A 662 2.82 8.32 -21.97
CA ASP A 662 1.62 8.86 -22.62
C ASP A 662 0.55 7.81 -22.99
N THR A 663 0.32 6.87 -22.07
CA THR A 663 -0.68 5.81 -22.19
C THR A 663 -2.02 6.23 -21.59
N GLU A 664 -3.12 5.87 -22.28
CA GLU A 664 -4.44 5.77 -21.68
C GLU A 664 -4.65 4.36 -21.11
N LEU A 665 -4.80 4.26 -19.79
CA LEU A 665 -5.23 3.03 -19.15
C LEU A 665 -6.74 2.96 -19.09
N GLU A 666 -7.29 1.82 -19.46
CA GLU A 666 -8.69 1.55 -19.37
C GLU A 666 -8.95 0.43 -18.36
N VAL A 667 -9.70 0.75 -17.31
CA VAL A 667 -10.08 -0.19 -16.27
C VAL A 667 -11.53 -0.59 -16.50
N SER A 668 -11.76 -1.88 -16.73
CA SER A 668 -13.11 -2.43 -16.75
C SER A 668 -13.33 -3.27 -15.50
N MET A 669 -14.39 -2.97 -14.75
CA MET A 669 -14.71 -3.65 -13.50
C MET A 669 -16.20 -3.94 -13.41
N TRP A 670 -16.52 -5.13 -12.91
CA TRP A 670 -17.88 -5.63 -12.70
C TRP A 670 -18.08 -6.01 -11.24
N ARG A 671 -19.27 -5.70 -10.72
CA ARG A 671 -19.84 -6.30 -9.52
C ARG A 671 -20.94 -7.25 -9.96
N GLN A 672 -20.83 -8.51 -9.59
CA GLN A 672 -21.68 -9.59 -10.06
C GLN A 672 -22.36 -10.29 -8.88
N THR A 673 -23.50 -10.93 -9.14
CA THR A 673 -24.25 -11.73 -8.16
C THR A 673 -24.90 -12.94 -8.83
N ASP A 674 -25.20 -13.97 -8.04
CA ASP A 674 -26.02 -15.12 -8.43
C ASP A 674 -27.14 -15.40 -7.41
N ASP A 675 -27.57 -14.36 -6.68
CA ASP A 675 -28.49 -14.39 -5.53
C ASP A 675 -28.01 -15.17 -4.30
N SER A 676 -26.94 -15.95 -4.39
CA SER A 676 -26.31 -16.62 -3.23
C SER A 676 -25.05 -15.92 -2.74
N LYS A 677 -24.33 -15.26 -3.65
CA LYS A 677 -23.10 -14.54 -3.34
C LYS A 677 -22.91 -13.32 -4.25
N VAL A 678 -21.98 -12.45 -3.86
CA VAL A 678 -21.54 -11.29 -4.65
C VAL A 678 -20.02 -11.34 -4.81
N TRP A 679 -19.54 -10.98 -5.99
CA TRP A 679 -18.10 -10.91 -6.28
C TRP A 679 -17.77 -9.78 -7.24
N TYR A 680 -16.47 -9.53 -7.40
CA TYR A 680 -15.93 -8.56 -8.32
C TYR A 680 -15.10 -9.25 -9.40
N GLU A 681 -15.05 -8.59 -10.53
CA GLU A 681 -14.33 -8.99 -11.73
C GLU A 681 -13.65 -7.75 -12.30
N TRP A 682 -12.37 -7.82 -12.66
CA TRP A 682 -11.62 -6.64 -13.12
C TRP A 682 -10.54 -6.98 -14.15
N MET A 683 -10.29 -6.02 -15.05
CA MET A 683 -9.21 -6.07 -16.02
C MET A 683 -8.71 -4.66 -16.35
N VAL A 684 -7.44 -4.57 -16.77
CA VAL A 684 -6.79 -3.32 -17.16
C VAL A 684 -6.21 -3.46 -18.56
N GLU A 685 -6.47 -2.49 -19.42
CA GLU A 685 -5.94 -2.40 -20.78
C GLU A 685 -5.15 -1.11 -20.97
N ALA A 686 -4.05 -1.17 -21.70
CA ALA A 686 -3.21 -0.02 -22.01
C ALA A 686 -3.34 0.35 -23.50
N TYR A 687 -3.60 1.62 -23.79
CA TYR A 687 -3.74 2.16 -25.14
C TYR A 687 -2.81 3.36 -25.36
N MET A 688 -2.17 3.42 -26.53
CA MET A 688 -1.37 4.57 -26.96
C MET A 688 -1.98 5.21 -28.21
N TRP A 689 -1.89 6.53 -28.30
CA TRP A 689 -2.30 7.27 -29.49
C TRP A 689 -1.23 7.17 -30.58
N VAL A 690 -1.61 6.72 -31.77
CA VAL A 690 -0.74 6.68 -32.97
C VAL A 690 -1.11 7.74 -34.00
N GLY A 691 -2.19 8.49 -33.72
CA GLY A 691 -2.66 9.63 -34.50
C GLY A 691 -3.82 10.33 -33.78
N PRO A 692 -4.35 11.44 -34.32
CA PRO A 692 -5.34 12.27 -33.62
C PRO A 692 -6.66 11.58 -33.27
N SER A 693 -7.02 10.51 -33.98
CA SER A 693 -8.29 9.78 -33.81
C SER A 693 -8.10 8.28 -33.68
N GLN A 694 -6.85 7.81 -33.57
CA GLN A 694 -6.54 6.38 -33.54
C GLN A 694 -5.63 6.08 -32.35
N ARG A 695 -6.12 5.17 -31.51
CA ARG A 695 -5.34 4.54 -30.45
C ARG A 695 -5.18 3.05 -30.71
N VAL A 696 -4.05 2.50 -30.31
CA VAL A 696 -3.73 1.07 -30.41
C VAL A 696 -3.55 0.49 -29.02
N LYS A 697 -4.02 -0.75 -28.82
CA LYS A 697 -3.81 -1.48 -27.57
C LYS A 697 -2.36 -1.96 -27.51
N VAL A 698 -1.64 -1.59 -26.47
CA VAL A 698 -0.22 -1.92 -26.27
C VAL A 698 -0.01 -2.95 -25.15
N GLY A 699 -1.00 -3.16 -24.30
CA GLY A 699 -0.95 -4.16 -23.24
C GLY A 699 -2.33 -4.45 -22.63
N ALA A 700 -2.44 -5.57 -21.94
CA ALA A 700 -3.60 -5.88 -21.10
C ALA A 700 -3.25 -6.89 -20.01
N SER A 701 -3.94 -6.77 -18.88
CA SER A 701 -3.99 -7.83 -17.89
C SER A 701 -4.93 -8.95 -18.35
N GLU A 702 -4.78 -10.12 -17.73
CA GLU A 702 -5.85 -11.11 -17.73
C GLU A 702 -7.09 -10.59 -16.99
N MET A 703 -8.21 -11.27 -17.19
CA MET A 703 -9.40 -11.10 -16.36
C MET A 703 -9.18 -11.69 -14.97
N CYS A 704 -9.29 -10.86 -13.94
CA CYS A 704 -9.25 -11.25 -12.54
C CYS A 704 -10.68 -11.40 -11.98
N SER A 705 -10.87 -12.27 -10.99
CA SER A 705 -12.19 -12.52 -10.39
C SER A 705 -12.09 -12.96 -8.94
N SER A 706 -12.88 -12.33 -8.08
CA SER A 706 -13.02 -12.74 -6.67
C SER A 706 -14.10 -13.77 -6.43
N ARG A 707 -14.66 -14.38 -7.48
CA ARG A 707 -15.77 -15.34 -7.37
C ARG A 707 -15.48 -16.54 -6.46
N LYS A 708 -14.20 -16.92 -6.32
CA LYS A 708 -13.76 -18.03 -5.44
C LYS A 708 -13.73 -17.67 -3.95
N VAL A 709 -13.76 -16.37 -3.64
CA VAL A 709 -13.80 -15.79 -2.28
C VAL A 709 -14.99 -14.84 -2.12
N ALA A 710 -16.03 -15.06 -2.93
CA ALA A 710 -17.23 -14.22 -2.98
C ALA A 710 -17.88 -14.09 -1.60
N CYS A 711 -18.42 -12.91 -1.31
CA CYS A 711 -19.17 -12.66 -0.09
C CYS A 711 -20.52 -13.39 -0.15
N LEU A 712 -20.83 -14.18 0.89
CA LEU A 712 -22.05 -14.98 0.94
C LEU A 712 -23.20 -14.18 1.57
N MET A 713 -24.39 -14.29 0.97
CA MET A 713 -25.61 -13.63 1.47
C MET A 713 -26.32 -14.40 2.57
#